data_AF-A0A5B1CMK3-F1
#
_entry.id   AF-A0A5B1CMK3-F1
#
_cell.length_a   1.000
_cell.length_b   1.000
_cell.length_c   1.000
_cell.angle_alpha   90.00
_cell.angle_beta   90.00
_cell.angle_gamma   90.00
#
_symmetry.space_group_name_H-M   'P 1'
#
loop_
_entity.id
_entity.type
_entity.pdbx_description
1 polymer ?
#
loop_
_entity_poly.entity_id
_entity_poly.type
_entity_poly.pdbx_seq_one_letter_code
_entity_poly.pdbx_strand_id
1 'polypeptide(L)'
;MHKHQPTPKTIQFAKATRPASMQVVLLICLSMVVGFTGCSDDTTDANTAGSSMQVTAPEIPMGPKPATVIEEEEPQLPWDYSPYRVLVWVASDDPSVKVSTVETELREYLDRDFSSIWRTTLADAPDAISAMMFRDLDGLDYDSLSSADPILAVKRDHENAIRIRSAPNVGEFVQQVLGTSTAIASLKQRGIESGKPELDGVAQRLKTFAGDSMDVAKQWAEPGTEAVLLSRGLAMTLTEPEAKLIPPPVENLVANQIEDYDKVFLVRVRSTDPQPSIDVVEIDVLIRFFGSVTRVSMTAGETISESIGQGLIQAFSPIVRIDNAGQKTAEGILRASGLIMDDKSPGKIQVGDVLMPATRKDDRNGNPFLIGPIDWAYLMCNEVEKDIVKMGFYAGRAGGLQGRKNNRTHRVAIKVKPQGDQTMLRLHAQGDPDFPLIGYEIYEKELDSKDMTFVGRTDWNGRMNIDKNEDPLRLMYVKNGGAVLARLPMVPGLDPKAVADIRSDDMRLEAESYIRGVQNSIIDLVAVRELFKARITMRLQNGEMEAAEELMDALRSQPSNEALANEMGKRQAAYLKILGNKQANQRRMVDQMFSTTRELLGKHINPKLVRDLESAMITARNNGGKLPAKPVDPEDED
;
A
#
# COMPACT_ATOMS: atom_id res chain seq x y z
N MET A 1 50.49 -7.13 42.36
CA MET A 1 50.91 -6.15 41.35
C MET A 1 49.86 -6.14 40.24
N HIS A 2 49.38 -4.93 39.93
CA HIS A 2 48.50 -4.48 38.83
C HIS A 2 47.12 -5.10 38.56
N LYS A 3 46.11 -4.37 39.06
CA LYS A 3 44.75 -4.20 38.52
C LYS A 3 44.77 -3.59 37.11
N HIS A 4 43.84 -3.99 36.24
CA HIS A 4 43.25 -3.10 35.23
C HIS A 4 41.78 -3.48 34.97
N GLN A 5 40.87 -2.65 35.50
CA GLN A 5 39.48 -2.56 35.08
C GLN A 5 39.37 -1.47 34.01
N PRO A 6 38.57 -1.62 32.95
CA PRO A 6 38.27 -0.52 32.04
C PRO A 6 37.13 0.35 32.60
N THR A 7 37.36 1.66 32.61
CA THR A 7 36.42 2.72 32.97
C THR A 7 35.40 2.99 31.85
N PRO A 8 34.15 3.36 32.17
CA PRO A 8 33.19 3.83 31.18
C PRO A 8 33.43 5.31 30.85
N LYS A 9 33.56 5.62 29.56
CA LYS A 9 33.65 7.00 29.06
C LYS A 9 32.28 7.68 29.10
N THR A 10 32.19 8.71 29.91
CA THR A 10 31.14 9.74 29.88
C THR A 10 31.20 10.51 28.56
N ILE A 11 30.17 10.40 27.73
CA ILE A 11 29.97 11.30 26.58
C ILE A 11 28.99 12.40 27.01
N GLN A 12 29.52 13.62 27.09
CA GLN A 12 28.75 14.84 27.32
C GLN A 12 27.94 15.17 26.06
N PHE A 13 26.61 15.29 26.19
CA PHE A 13 25.77 15.88 25.16
C PHE A 13 25.89 17.40 25.20
N ALA A 14 26.54 17.97 24.18
CA ALA A 14 26.55 19.40 23.94
C ALA A 14 25.15 19.86 23.49
N LYS A 15 24.63 20.89 24.17
CA LYS A 15 23.44 21.65 23.76
C LYS A 15 23.72 22.38 22.46
N ALA A 16 23.03 21.99 21.37
CA ALA A 16 22.94 22.80 20.17
C ALA A 16 21.68 23.67 20.21
N THR A 17 21.92 24.98 20.25
CA THR A 17 20.97 26.08 20.13
C THR A 17 20.29 26.09 18.76
N ARG A 18 18.95 26.13 18.74
CA ARG A 18 18.14 26.31 17.51
C ARG A 18 18.17 27.78 17.06
N PRO A 19 18.41 28.10 15.78
CA PRO A 19 18.14 29.43 15.26
C PRO A 19 16.68 29.59 14.86
N ALA A 20 16.31 30.86 14.74
CA ALA A 20 14.98 31.41 14.83
C ALA A 20 14.05 31.12 13.64
N SER A 21 12.77 31.08 14.00
CA SER A 21 11.56 31.21 13.22
C SER A 21 11.62 32.25 12.09
N MET A 22 11.26 31.82 10.87
CA MET A 22 10.89 32.71 9.77
C MET A 22 9.41 32.50 9.44
N GLN A 23 8.62 33.56 9.69
CA GLN A 23 7.20 33.66 9.40
C GLN A 23 6.99 33.72 7.88
N VAL A 24 6.08 32.92 7.34
CA VAL A 24 5.50 33.14 6.01
C VAL A 24 4.02 33.46 6.18
N VAL A 25 3.68 34.66 5.72
CA VAL A 25 2.38 35.30 5.73
C VAL A 25 1.46 34.61 4.72
N LEU A 26 0.30 34.15 5.20
CA LEU A 26 -0.80 33.65 4.38
C LEU A 26 -1.70 34.85 4.01
N LEU A 27 -1.68 35.27 2.74
CA LEU A 27 -2.58 36.31 2.24
C LEU A 27 -3.86 35.66 1.67
N ILE A 28 -4.97 35.92 2.34
CA ILE A 28 -6.34 35.60 1.93
C ILE A 28 -6.83 36.75 1.04
N CYS A 29 -7.23 36.47 -0.20
CA CYS A 29 -8.05 37.40 -0.99
C CYS A 29 -9.41 36.77 -1.26
N LEU A 30 -10.40 37.31 -0.55
CA LEU A 30 -11.83 37.11 -0.71
C LEU A 30 -12.35 38.27 -1.58
N SER A 31 -13.04 37.98 -2.67
CA SER A 31 -13.96 38.94 -3.28
C SER A 31 -15.15 38.21 -3.93
N MET A 32 -16.29 38.33 -3.26
CA MET A 32 -17.62 38.29 -3.87
C MET A 32 -17.78 39.47 -4.83
N VAL A 33 -18.67 39.35 -5.83
CA VAL A 33 -19.87 40.18 -6.04
C VAL A 33 -20.55 39.80 -7.37
N VAL A 34 -21.82 39.36 -7.26
CA VAL A 34 -23.04 39.68 -8.05
C VAL A 34 -22.88 39.74 -9.59
N GLY A 35 -23.53 38.95 -10.43
CA GLY A 35 -24.95 38.56 -10.47
C GLY A 35 -25.67 39.39 -11.55
N PHE A 36 -26.13 38.81 -12.67
CA PHE A 36 -27.32 39.25 -13.41
C PHE A 36 -27.76 38.22 -14.46
N THR A 37 -29.08 38.15 -14.59
CA THR A 37 -29.99 37.28 -15.33
C THR A 37 -30.31 37.77 -16.75
N GLY A 38 -30.85 36.86 -17.60
CA GLY A 38 -31.71 37.16 -18.78
C GLY A 38 -31.18 36.54 -20.08
N CYS A 39 -31.85 35.52 -20.67
CA CYS A 39 -32.94 35.63 -21.67
C CYS A 39 -32.51 36.43 -22.91
N SER A 40 -32.79 36.07 -24.17
CA SER A 40 -33.56 35.00 -24.82
C SER A 40 -33.41 35.23 -26.34
N ASP A 41 -33.77 34.22 -27.14
CA ASP A 41 -34.29 34.27 -28.52
C ASP A 41 -33.37 34.77 -29.65
N ASP A 42 -33.00 33.88 -30.58
CA ASP A 42 -33.74 33.51 -31.82
C ASP A 42 -33.67 34.60 -32.89
N THR A 43 -32.97 34.33 -34.00
CA THR A 43 -33.53 34.37 -35.37
C THR A 43 -32.46 34.08 -36.44
N THR A 44 -32.77 33.06 -37.23
CA THR A 44 -32.58 32.89 -38.68
C THR A 44 -32.28 34.17 -39.48
N ASP A 45 -31.31 34.15 -40.41
CA ASP A 45 -31.61 33.84 -41.82
C ASP A 45 -30.38 33.85 -42.74
N ALA A 46 -30.57 33.14 -43.86
CA ALA A 46 -29.58 32.76 -44.85
C ALA A 46 -29.31 33.83 -45.93
N ASN A 47 -28.14 33.65 -46.57
CA ASN A 47 -27.80 33.92 -47.98
C ASN A 47 -28.03 35.34 -48.55
N THR A 48 -27.00 35.91 -49.20
CA THR A 48 -26.83 35.84 -50.67
C THR A 48 -25.55 36.56 -51.12
N ALA A 49 -24.99 36.01 -52.20
CA ALA A 49 -23.76 36.30 -52.90
C ALA A 49 -23.43 37.77 -53.23
N GLY A 50 -22.12 38.04 -53.26
CA GLY A 50 -21.49 39.17 -53.97
C GLY A 50 -20.13 38.73 -54.51
N SER A 51 -20.06 38.50 -55.81
CA SER A 51 -18.85 38.13 -56.55
C SER A 51 -17.94 39.35 -56.76
N SER A 52 -16.65 39.21 -56.49
CA SER A 52 -15.61 40.00 -57.16
C SER A 52 -14.40 39.14 -57.47
N MET A 53 -14.11 39.04 -58.76
CA MET A 53 -12.88 38.49 -59.33
C MET A 53 -11.71 39.38 -58.94
N GLN A 54 -10.61 38.78 -58.48
CA GLN A 54 -9.29 39.38 -58.63
C GLN A 54 -8.27 38.32 -59.03
N VAL A 55 -7.54 38.68 -60.08
CA VAL A 55 -6.62 37.86 -60.86
C VAL A 55 -5.28 37.74 -60.14
N THR A 56 -4.77 36.51 -60.19
CA THR A 56 -3.50 35.93 -59.74
C THR A 56 -2.21 36.70 -60.05
N ALA A 57 -1.27 36.66 -59.11
CA ALA A 57 0.19 36.67 -59.35
C ALA A 57 0.71 35.23 -59.16
N PRO A 58 1.76 34.77 -59.89
CA PRO A 58 2.09 33.36 -59.99
C PRO A 58 2.87 32.85 -58.77
N GLU A 59 2.35 31.79 -58.14
CA GLU A 59 3.09 30.97 -57.17
C GLU A 59 4.10 30.06 -57.88
N ILE A 60 5.31 30.02 -57.33
CA ILE A 60 6.35 29.06 -57.67
C ILE A 60 5.89 27.68 -57.15
N PRO A 61 5.93 26.59 -57.95
CA PRO A 61 5.47 25.29 -57.49
C PRO A 61 6.45 24.73 -56.46
N MET A 62 6.06 24.73 -55.18
CA MET A 62 6.67 23.85 -54.19
C MET A 62 6.34 22.40 -54.60
N GLY A 63 7.39 21.60 -54.77
CA GLY A 63 7.29 20.18 -55.07
C GLY A 63 6.47 19.40 -54.03
N PRO A 64 6.08 18.16 -54.36
CA PRO A 64 5.18 17.37 -53.52
C PRO A 64 5.78 17.21 -52.12
N LYS A 65 5.00 17.62 -51.12
CA LYS A 65 5.24 17.31 -49.71
C LYS A 65 5.44 15.78 -49.62
N PRO A 66 6.51 15.27 -49.00
CA PRO A 66 6.67 13.83 -48.85
C PRO A 66 5.46 13.29 -48.13
N ALA A 67 4.84 12.28 -48.73
CA ALA A 67 3.68 11.60 -48.21
C ALA A 67 3.98 11.20 -46.76
N THR A 68 3.15 11.72 -45.86
CA THR A 68 3.11 11.26 -44.48
C THR A 68 2.72 9.79 -44.58
N VAL A 69 3.68 8.91 -44.29
CA VAL A 69 3.40 7.48 -44.10
C VAL A 69 2.44 7.44 -42.92
N ILE A 70 1.15 7.29 -43.22
CA ILE A 70 0.16 6.91 -42.23
C ILE A 70 0.50 5.45 -41.96
N GLU A 71 1.25 5.18 -40.90
CA GLU A 71 1.33 3.83 -40.33
C GLU A 71 -0.11 3.42 -40.06
N GLU A 72 -0.61 2.46 -40.85
CA GLU A 72 -1.91 1.85 -40.62
C GLU A 72 -1.84 1.19 -39.23
N GLU A 73 -2.40 1.83 -38.21
CA GLU A 73 -2.55 1.23 -36.88
C GLU A 73 -3.30 -0.09 -37.04
N GLU A 74 -2.61 -1.21 -36.81
CA GLU A 74 -3.27 -2.51 -36.78
C GLU A 74 -4.47 -2.46 -35.83
N PRO A 75 -5.63 -3.01 -36.22
CA PRO A 75 -6.83 -2.93 -35.40
C PRO A 75 -6.56 -3.62 -34.05
N GLN A 76 -6.52 -2.82 -32.98
CA GLN A 76 -6.36 -3.33 -31.62
C GLN A 76 -7.49 -4.31 -31.31
N LEU A 77 -7.13 -5.57 -31.07
CA LEU A 77 -8.08 -6.62 -30.71
C LEU A 77 -8.82 -6.24 -29.41
N PRO A 78 -10.11 -6.63 -29.29
CA PRO A 78 -10.82 -6.56 -28.02
C PRO A 78 -10.06 -7.28 -26.90
N TRP A 79 -10.14 -6.78 -25.67
CA TRP A 79 -9.34 -7.27 -24.53
C TRP A 79 -9.55 -8.77 -24.24
N ASP A 80 -10.79 -9.23 -24.39
CA ASP A 80 -11.26 -10.61 -24.29
C ASP A 80 -10.76 -11.52 -25.43
N TYR A 81 -10.28 -10.96 -26.54
CA TYR A 81 -9.67 -11.70 -27.66
C TYR A 81 -8.19 -11.34 -27.90
N SER A 82 -7.58 -10.58 -26.98
CA SER A 82 -6.20 -10.13 -27.10
C SER A 82 -5.27 -11.07 -26.32
N PRO A 83 -4.51 -11.97 -26.99
CA PRO A 83 -3.54 -12.82 -26.30
C PRO A 83 -2.45 -11.99 -25.60
N TYR A 84 -1.77 -12.61 -24.65
CA TYR A 84 -0.62 -12.05 -23.97
C TYR A 84 0.61 -12.16 -24.87
N ARG A 85 1.36 -11.07 -25.05
CA ARG A 85 2.74 -11.15 -25.53
C ARG A 85 3.59 -11.53 -24.33
N VAL A 86 4.24 -12.69 -24.41
CA VAL A 86 5.00 -13.27 -23.30
C VAL A 86 6.46 -13.44 -23.70
N LEU A 87 7.36 -12.90 -22.90
CA LEU A 87 8.79 -13.19 -22.99
C LEU A 87 9.18 -14.15 -21.87
N VAL A 88 9.92 -15.20 -22.18
CA VAL A 88 10.52 -16.08 -21.18
C VAL A 88 12.03 -15.99 -21.33
N TRP A 89 12.66 -15.48 -20.27
CA TRP A 89 14.11 -15.49 -20.14
C TRP A 89 14.56 -16.68 -19.32
N VAL A 90 15.46 -17.47 -19.90
CA VAL A 90 16.03 -18.65 -19.24
C VAL A 90 17.48 -18.37 -18.87
N ALA A 91 17.83 -18.61 -17.61
CA ALA A 91 19.18 -18.56 -17.09
C ALA A 91 19.50 -19.90 -16.42
N SER A 92 20.62 -20.53 -16.77
CA SER A 92 21.04 -21.81 -16.20
C SER A 92 22.46 -21.75 -15.62
N ASP A 93 22.69 -22.53 -14.57
CA ASP A 93 24.00 -22.84 -14.01
C ASP A 93 24.79 -23.85 -14.86
N ASP A 94 24.12 -24.58 -15.76
CA ASP A 94 24.72 -25.48 -16.73
C ASP A 94 24.79 -24.81 -18.12
N PRO A 95 25.99 -24.53 -18.66
CA PRO A 95 26.15 -23.90 -19.97
C PRO A 95 25.58 -24.70 -21.16
N SER A 96 25.29 -26.00 -20.96
CA SER A 96 24.65 -26.84 -21.98
C SER A 96 23.14 -26.61 -22.09
N VAL A 97 22.54 -26.01 -21.05
CA VAL A 97 21.12 -25.65 -21.02
C VAL A 97 20.98 -24.22 -21.54
N LYS A 98 20.46 -24.10 -22.76
CA LYS A 98 20.16 -22.84 -23.44
C LYS A 98 18.76 -22.91 -24.02
N VAL A 99 18.17 -21.77 -24.35
CA VAL A 99 16.88 -21.76 -25.02
C VAL A 99 16.91 -22.61 -26.28
N SER A 100 17.97 -22.55 -27.08
CA SER A 100 18.10 -23.37 -28.30
C SER A 100 18.03 -24.88 -28.06
N THR A 101 18.29 -25.37 -26.84
CA THR A 101 18.23 -26.80 -26.51
C THR A 101 16.89 -27.23 -25.91
N VAL A 102 16.12 -26.32 -25.31
CA VAL A 102 14.83 -26.62 -24.68
C VAL A 102 13.62 -26.10 -25.46
N GLU A 103 13.82 -25.23 -26.47
CA GLU A 103 12.76 -24.46 -27.12
C GLU A 103 11.62 -25.33 -27.67
N THR A 104 11.95 -26.36 -28.45
CA THR A 104 10.96 -27.18 -29.15
C THR A 104 10.03 -27.90 -28.18
N GLU A 105 10.62 -28.63 -27.22
CA GLU A 105 9.86 -29.39 -26.22
C GLU A 105 9.07 -28.46 -25.29
N LEU A 106 9.66 -27.33 -24.89
CA LEU A 106 8.98 -26.36 -24.04
C LEU A 106 7.77 -25.72 -24.76
N ARG A 107 7.90 -25.39 -26.04
CA ARG A 107 6.77 -24.87 -26.83
C ARG A 107 5.66 -25.90 -26.94
N GLU A 108 5.98 -27.14 -27.27
CA GLU A 108 5.00 -28.23 -27.34
C GLU A 108 4.28 -28.44 -26.01
N TYR A 109 5.01 -28.37 -24.90
CA TYR A 109 4.45 -28.47 -23.55
C TYR A 109 3.48 -27.31 -23.25
N LEU A 110 3.88 -26.07 -23.53
CA LEU A 110 3.08 -24.88 -23.25
C LEU A 110 1.86 -24.75 -24.18
N ASP A 111 1.95 -25.21 -25.43
CA ASP A 111 0.88 -25.11 -26.42
C ASP A 111 -0.41 -25.82 -25.95
N ARG A 112 -0.27 -26.86 -25.13
CA ARG A 112 -1.42 -27.55 -24.50
C ARG A 112 -2.35 -26.59 -23.76
N ASP A 113 -1.78 -25.69 -22.97
CA ASP A 113 -2.54 -24.83 -22.05
C ASP A 113 -2.65 -23.38 -22.54
N PHE A 114 -1.71 -22.94 -23.38
CA PHE A 114 -1.50 -21.52 -23.71
C PHE A 114 -1.54 -21.16 -25.19
N SER A 115 -1.60 -22.11 -26.12
CA SER A 115 -1.51 -21.83 -27.57
C SER A 115 -2.47 -20.74 -28.06
N SER A 116 -3.69 -20.68 -27.51
CA SER A 116 -4.67 -19.66 -27.89
C SER A 116 -4.43 -18.31 -27.20
N ILE A 117 -3.93 -18.31 -25.96
CA ILE A 117 -3.85 -17.10 -25.12
C ILE A 117 -2.47 -16.46 -25.03
N TRP A 118 -1.39 -17.14 -25.41
CA TRP A 118 -0.02 -16.59 -25.40
C TRP A 118 0.55 -16.43 -26.81
N ARG A 119 1.42 -15.44 -26.95
CA ARG A 119 2.37 -15.26 -28.04
C ARG A 119 3.75 -15.23 -27.41
N THR A 120 4.41 -16.38 -27.42
CA THR A 120 5.60 -16.63 -26.60
C THR A 120 6.89 -16.44 -27.38
N THR A 121 7.75 -15.57 -26.87
CA THR A 121 9.16 -15.46 -27.23
C THR A 121 10.00 -16.13 -26.14
N LEU A 122 10.85 -17.07 -26.54
CA LEU A 122 11.83 -17.72 -25.65
C LEU A 122 13.20 -17.14 -25.98
N ALA A 123 13.97 -16.72 -24.98
CA ALA A 123 15.32 -16.21 -25.16
C ALA A 123 16.20 -16.50 -23.94
N ASP A 124 17.51 -16.64 -24.16
CA ASP A 124 18.46 -16.68 -23.04
C ASP A 124 18.44 -15.33 -22.31
N ALA A 125 18.49 -15.35 -20.98
CA ALA A 125 18.56 -14.13 -20.20
C ALA A 125 19.88 -13.38 -20.51
N PRO A 126 19.86 -12.06 -20.74
CA PRO A 126 21.08 -11.27 -20.85
C PRO A 126 22.01 -11.49 -19.64
N ASP A 127 23.33 -11.53 -19.86
CA ASP A 127 24.32 -11.88 -18.81
C ASP A 127 24.14 -11.10 -17.50
N ALA A 128 23.87 -9.79 -17.60
CA ALA A 128 23.61 -8.94 -16.44
C ALA A 128 22.38 -9.39 -15.65
N ILE A 129 21.31 -9.79 -16.35
CA ILE A 129 20.06 -10.27 -15.75
C ILE A 129 20.26 -11.67 -15.17
N SER A 130 20.93 -12.56 -15.90
CA SER A 130 21.30 -13.90 -15.42
C SER A 130 22.07 -13.83 -14.10
N ALA A 131 23.12 -12.99 -14.03
CA ALA A 131 23.89 -12.78 -12.81
C ALA A 131 23.04 -12.25 -11.64
N MET A 132 22.05 -11.38 -11.92
CA MET A 132 21.11 -10.88 -10.92
C MET A 132 20.15 -11.96 -10.43
N MET A 133 19.61 -12.78 -11.34
CA MET A 133 18.71 -13.90 -11.01
C MET A 133 19.40 -14.92 -10.11
N PHE A 134 20.68 -15.23 -10.32
CA PHE A 134 21.44 -16.13 -9.45
C PHE A 134 21.82 -15.52 -8.09
N ARG A 135 21.92 -14.18 -8.00
CA ARG A 135 22.25 -13.50 -6.74
C ARG A 135 21.06 -13.38 -5.80
N ASP A 136 19.94 -12.87 -6.30
CA ASP A 136 18.73 -12.61 -5.51
C ASP A 136 17.53 -12.49 -6.44
N LEU A 137 16.80 -13.59 -6.64
CA LEU A 137 15.61 -13.63 -7.50
C LEU A 137 14.38 -13.06 -6.79
N ASP A 138 14.25 -13.25 -5.48
CA ASP A 138 13.11 -12.80 -4.67
C ASP A 138 13.08 -11.26 -4.52
N GLY A 139 14.25 -10.61 -4.53
CA GLY A 139 14.39 -9.16 -4.38
C GLY A 139 14.43 -8.35 -5.67
N LEU A 140 14.18 -8.95 -6.85
CA LEU A 140 14.21 -8.21 -8.12
C LEU A 140 12.99 -7.29 -8.28
N ASP A 141 13.25 -6.12 -8.85
CA ASP A 141 12.23 -5.18 -9.32
C ASP A 141 12.58 -4.62 -10.71
N TYR A 142 11.70 -3.79 -11.26
CA TYR A 142 11.86 -3.23 -12.61
C TYR A 142 13.11 -2.34 -12.74
N ASP A 143 13.40 -1.54 -11.71
CA ASP A 143 14.56 -0.64 -11.70
C ASP A 143 15.87 -1.42 -11.59
N SER A 144 15.87 -2.53 -10.86
CA SER A 144 16.99 -3.47 -10.78
C SER A 144 17.26 -4.13 -12.13
N LEU A 145 16.24 -4.62 -12.85
CA LEU A 145 16.43 -5.25 -14.17
C LEU A 145 17.00 -4.28 -15.20
N SER A 146 16.46 -3.06 -15.24
CA SER A 146 16.92 -2.01 -16.16
C SER A 146 18.17 -1.26 -15.66
N SER A 147 18.75 -1.65 -14.51
CA SER A 147 19.85 -0.92 -13.86
C SER A 147 21.11 -0.84 -14.71
N ALA A 148 21.35 -1.85 -15.55
CA ALA A 148 22.51 -1.94 -16.44
C ALA A 148 22.33 -1.14 -17.75
N ASP A 149 21.12 -0.67 -18.05
CA ASP A 149 20.87 0.08 -19.29
C ASP A 149 21.69 1.38 -19.32
N PRO A 150 22.35 1.71 -20.44
CA PRO A 150 22.99 3.00 -20.60
C PRO A 150 21.92 4.10 -20.65
N ILE A 151 22.12 5.16 -19.88
CA ILE A 151 21.21 6.31 -19.78
C ILE A 151 21.98 7.61 -19.94
N LEU A 152 21.38 8.54 -20.68
CA LEU A 152 21.78 9.94 -20.74
C LEU A 152 21.11 10.66 -19.57
N ALA A 153 21.84 10.86 -18.48
CA ALA A 153 21.36 11.60 -17.32
C ALA A 153 21.57 13.09 -17.54
N VAL A 154 20.49 13.88 -17.52
CA VAL A 154 20.52 15.33 -17.72
C VAL A 154 19.99 16.04 -16.47
N LYS A 155 20.62 17.13 -16.03
CA LYS A 155 20.18 17.82 -14.82
C LYS A 155 18.76 18.38 -14.97
N ARG A 156 17.90 18.22 -13.95
CA ARG A 156 16.54 18.77 -13.98
C ARG A 156 16.47 20.29 -13.86
N ASP A 157 17.52 20.94 -13.35
CA ASP A 157 17.64 22.39 -13.26
C ASP A 157 18.28 23.03 -14.53
N HIS A 158 18.60 22.21 -15.54
CA HIS A 158 19.07 22.70 -16.83
C HIS A 158 18.04 23.65 -17.46
N GLU A 159 18.49 24.73 -18.11
CA GLU A 159 17.62 25.77 -18.68
C GLU A 159 16.53 25.19 -19.60
N ASN A 160 16.89 24.17 -20.38
CA ASN A 160 16.01 23.48 -21.31
C ASN A 160 15.42 22.16 -20.77
N ALA A 161 15.50 21.87 -19.47
CA ALA A 161 15.08 20.59 -18.88
C ALA A 161 13.62 20.20 -19.20
N ILE A 162 12.73 21.18 -19.35
CA ILE A 162 11.31 20.97 -19.74
C ILE A 162 11.20 20.45 -21.18
N ARG A 163 12.10 20.90 -22.06
CA ARG A 163 12.15 20.55 -23.49
C ARG A 163 12.88 19.24 -23.73
N ILE A 164 13.90 18.92 -22.96
CA ILE A 164 14.70 17.69 -23.12
C ILE A 164 13.87 16.47 -22.69
N ARG A 165 13.24 15.75 -23.62
CA ARG A 165 12.35 14.60 -23.31
C ARG A 165 12.77 13.31 -24.00
N SER A 166 13.67 13.40 -24.97
CA SER A 166 14.11 12.30 -25.82
C SER A 166 15.58 12.52 -26.18
N ALA A 167 16.24 11.48 -26.70
CA ALA A 167 17.62 11.57 -27.17
C ALA A 167 17.86 12.67 -28.22
N PRO A 168 16.99 12.89 -29.23
CA PRO A 168 17.12 14.03 -30.15
C PRO A 168 17.25 15.37 -29.42
N ASN A 169 16.46 15.60 -28.38
CA ASN A 169 16.47 16.85 -27.63
C ASN A 169 17.77 17.00 -26.81
N VAL A 170 18.38 15.88 -26.40
CA VAL A 170 19.72 15.90 -25.80
C VAL A 170 20.75 16.37 -26.85
N GLY A 171 20.70 15.83 -28.06
CA GLY A 171 21.58 16.26 -29.17
C GLY A 171 21.43 17.75 -29.51
N GLU A 172 20.22 18.30 -29.41
CA GLU A 172 19.90 19.70 -29.69
C GLU A 172 20.35 20.66 -28.56
N PHE A 173 19.93 20.39 -27.32
CA PHE A 173 20.02 21.37 -26.21
C PHE A 173 21.22 21.17 -25.27
N VAL A 174 21.85 19.99 -25.27
CA VAL A 174 22.98 19.70 -24.37
C VAL A 174 24.28 19.88 -25.14
N GLN A 175 25.22 20.62 -24.55
CA GLN A 175 26.50 20.91 -25.19
C GLN A 175 27.44 19.70 -25.10
N GLN A 176 27.44 19.02 -23.96
CA GLN A 176 28.37 17.94 -23.68
C GLN A 176 27.75 16.87 -22.76
N VAL A 177 27.99 15.61 -23.10
CA VAL A 177 27.65 14.44 -22.28
C VAL A 177 28.94 13.73 -21.91
N LEU A 178 29.30 13.74 -20.62
CA LEU A 178 30.50 13.05 -20.13
C LEU A 178 30.26 11.55 -19.97
N GLY A 179 31.18 10.72 -20.44
CA GLY A 179 31.12 9.27 -20.22
C GLY A 179 32.51 8.64 -20.23
N THR A 180 32.63 7.42 -19.72
CA THR A 180 33.88 6.66 -19.84
C THR A 180 34.13 6.28 -21.30
N SER A 181 35.40 6.04 -21.65
CA SER A 181 35.77 5.61 -23.01
C SER A 181 35.05 4.32 -23.41
N THR A 182 34.92 3.37 -22.48
CA THR A 182 34.24 2.08 -22.70
C THR A 182 32.74 2.24 -22.87
N ALA A 183 32.07 3.05 -22.04
CA ALA A 183 30.64 3.30 -22.15
C ALA A 183 30.28 4.01 -23.46
N ILE A 184 31.06 5.02 -23.86
CA ILE A 184 30.86 5.74 -25.12
C ILE A 184 31.10 4.81 -26.32
N ALA A 185 32.17 4.01 -26.30
CA ALA A 185 32.45 3.06 -27.38
C ALA A 185 31.35 2.02 -27.53
N SER A 186 30.91 1.42 -26.41
CA SER A 186 29.80 0.47 -26.37
C SER A 186 28.50 1.09 -26.91
N LEU A 187 28.16 2.31 -26.49
CA LEU A 187 26.96 3.00 -26.95
C LEU A 187 27.00 3.30 -28.45
N LYS A 188 28.13 3.76 -28.97
CA LYS A 188 28.32 4.02 -30.42
C LYS A 188 28.21 2.73 -31.24
N GLN A 189 28.83 1.65 -30.76
CA GLN A 189 28.75 0.34 -31.41
C GLN A 189 27.28 -0.13 -31.52
N ARG A 190 26.53 -0.05 -30.41
CA ARG A 190 25.10 -0.36 -30.41
C ARG A 190 24.29 0.54 -31.33
N GLY A 191 24.64 1.83 -31.42
CA GLY A 191 24.02 2.77 -32.36
C GLY A 191 24.22 2.35 -33.82
N ILE A 192 25.42 1.88 -34.19
CA ILE A 192 25.72 1.36 -35.53
C ILE A 192 24.89 0.10 -35.80
N GLU A 193 24.86 -0.84 -34.86
CA GLU A 193 24.09 -2.08 -34.97
C GLU A 193 22.58 -1.83 -35.12
N SER A 194 22.07 -0.78 -34.47
CA SER A 194 20.66 -0.35 -34.54
C SER A 194 20.35 0.54 -35.74
N GLY A 195 21.28 0.72 -36.69
CA GLY A 195 21.11 1.60 -37.85
C GLY A 195 21.05 3.11 -37.53
N LYS A 196 21.43 3.53 -36.32
CA LYS A 196 21.43 4.92 -35.83
C LYS A 196 22.83 5.38 -35.39
N PRO A 197 23.80 5.51 -36.31
CA PRO A 197 25.19 5.83 -35.97
C PRO A 197 25.37 7.20 -35.30
N GLU A 198 24.54 8.19 -35.65
CA GLU A 198 24.58 9.53 -35.03
C GLU A 198 23.87 9.61 -33.66
N LEU A 199 23.21 8.53 -33.23
CA LEU A 199 22.44 8.46 -31.99
C LEU A 199 21.48 9.67 -31.82
N ASP A 200 20.74 10.00 -32.87
CA ASP A 200 19.87 11.19 -32.95
C ASP A 200 20.58 12.51 -32.60
N GLY A 201 21.85 12.66 -33.00
CA GLY A 201 22.67 13.84 -32.75
C GLY A 201 23.44 13.81 -31.41
N VAL A 202 23.19 12.82 -30.54
CA VAL A 202 23.89 12.67 -29.27
C VAL A 202 25.36 12.29 -29.48
N ALA A 203 25.69 11.55 -30.55
CA ALA A 203 27.05 11.04 -30.78
C ALA A 203 28.13 12.14 -30.82
N GLN A 204 27.76 13.34 -31.27
CA GLN A 204 28.63 14.52 -31.37
C GLN A 204 28.81 15.24 -30.02
N ARG A 205 27.92 14.99 -29.05
CA ARG A 205 27.96 15.57 -27.70
C ARG A 205 28.76 14.72 -26.71
N LEU A 206 29.02 13.45 -27.04
CA LEU A 206 29.75 12.51 -26.17
C LEU A 206 31.21 12.91 -26.03
N LYS A 207 31.65 13.16 -24.78
CA LYS A 207 33.05 13.46 -24.45
C LYS A 207 33.58 12.45 -23.44
N THR A 208 34.73 11.88 -23.77
CA THR A 208 35.42 10.93 -22.91
C THR A 208 35.96 11.61 -21.65
N PHE A 209 35.68 11.01 -20.51
CA PHE A 209 36.28 11.36 -19.22
C PHE A 209 37.32 10.31 -18.83
N ALA A 210 38.45 10.74 -18.29
CA ALA A 210 39.50 9.85 -17.81
C ALA A 210 39.17 9.39 -16.38
N GLY A 211 38.77 8.12 -16.23
CA GLY A 211 38.35 7.55 -14.94
C GLY A 211 37.35 6.41 -15.13
N ASP A 212 36.78 5.95 -14.02
CA ASP A 212 35.70 4.96 -14.03
C ASP A 212 34.30 5.61 -14.00
N SER A 213 33.24 4.79 -14.00
CA SER A 213 31.86 5.29 -13.97
C SER A 213 31.51 6.03 -12.68
N MET A 214 32.18 5.74 -11.55
CA MET A 214 31.98 6.46 -10.30
C MET A 214 32.62 7.84 -10.37
N ASP A 215 33.78 7.96 -11.01
CA ASP A 215 34.42 9.25 -11.23
C ASP A 215 33.62 10.14 -12.18
N VAL A 216 33.00 9.56 -13.22
CA VAL A 216 32.03 10.27 -14.07
C VAL A 216 30.82 10.74 -13.25
N ALA A 217 30.28 9.89 -12.37
CA ALA A 217 29.16 10.26 -11.50
C ALA A 217 29.52 11.41 -10.54
N LYS A 218 30.75 11.45 -10.00
CA LYS A 218 31.22 12.57 -9.15
C LYS A 218 31.22 13.91 -9.90
N GLN A 219 31.41 13.92 -11.22
CA GLN A 219 31.34 15.15 -12.02
C GLN A 219 29.95 15.78 -12.02
N TRP A 220 28.90 15.07 -11.57
CA TRP A 220 27.55 15.62 -11.48
C TRP A 220 27.45 16.87 -10.58
N ALA A 221 28.23 16.88 -9.50
CA ALA A 221 28.28 18.01 -8.56
C ALA A 221 28.90 19.27 -9.18
N GLU A 222 29.67 19.14 -10.26
CA GLU A 222 30.29 20.28 -10.92
C GLU A 222 29.25 21.14 -11.65
N PRO A 223 29.24 22.48 -11.44
CA PRO A 223 28.27 23.36 -12.08
C PRO A 223 28.30 23.31 -13.62
N GLY A 224 29.46 23.03 -14.21
CA GLY A 224 29.65 22.96 -15.67
C GLY A 224 29.20 21.63 -16.30
N THR A 225 28.81 20.63 -15.52
CA THR A 225 28.32 19.35 -16.04
C THR A 225 26.83 19.44 -16.31
N GLU A 226 26.43 19.41 -17.59
CA GLU A 226 25.02 19.42 -18.00
C GLU A 226 24.41 18.00 -18.03
N ALA A 227 25.20 17.03 -18.50
CA ALA A 227 24.77 15.64 -18.67
C ALA A 227 25.91 14.63 -18.56
N VAL A 228 25.58 13.41 -18.16
CA VAL A 228 26.50 12.27 -18.07
C VAL A 228 25.89 11.00 -18.68
N LEU A 229 26.73 10.12 -19.21
CA LEU A 229 26.38 8.77 -19.66
C LEU A 229 26.81 7.78 -18.59
N LEU A 230 25.82 7.16 -17.95
CA LEU A 230 26.00 6.16 -16.88
C LEU A 230 25.04 4.99 -17.08
N SER A 231 25.22 3.93 -16.31
CA SER A 231 24.16 2.94 -16.15
C SER A 231 22.97 3.57 -15.41
N ARG A 232 21.75 3.12 -15.71
CA ARG A 232 20.52 3.62 -15.08
C ARG A 232 20.60 3.59 -13.55
N GLY A 233 21.11 2.48 -12.99
CA GLY A 233 21.25 2.32 -11.54
C GLY A 233 22.15 3.37 -10.91
N LEU A 234 23.28 3.72 -11.55
CA LEU A 234 24.13 4.82 -11.09
C LEU A 234 23.47 6.18 -11.30
N ALA A 235 22.84 6.40 -12.45
CA ALA A 235 22.17 7.65 -12.75
C ALA A 235 21.02 7.99 -11.78
N MET A 236 20.32 6.99 -11.25
CA MET A 236 19.27 7.16 -10.24
C MET A 236 19.81 7.67 -8.89
N THR A 237 21.12 7.52 -8.62
CA THR A 237 21.74 8.03 -7.39
C THR A 237 22.02 9.54 -7.42
N LEU A 238 21.81 10.18 -8.58
CA LEU A 238 22.08 11.61 -8.79
C LEU A 238 20.87 12.46 -8.38
N THR A 239 20.89 13.00 -7.15
CA THR A 239 19.74 13.71 -6.55
C THR A 239 19.91 15.24 -6.44
N GLU A 240 21.13 15.76 -6.56
CA GLU A 240 21.44 17.18 -6.37
C GLU A 240 22.23 17.74 -7.56
N PRO A 241 21.55 18.34 -8.56
CA PRO A 241 20.10 18.30 -8.80
C PRO A 241 19.65 16.92 -9.29
N GLU A 242 18.36 16.59 -9.13
CA GLU A 242 17.81 15.30 -9.57
C GLU A 242 18.07 15.09 -11.07
N ALA A 243 18.52 13.89 -11.45
CA ALA A 243 18.73 13.52 -12.84
C ALA A 243 17.40 13.23 -13.56
N LYS A 244 17.27 13.78 -14.75
CA LYS A 244 16.31 13.36 -15.76
C LYS A 244 16.95 12.26 -16.60
N LEU A 245 16.36 11.07 -16.57
CA LEU A 245 16.88 9.88 -17.25
C LEU A 245 16.32 9.82 -18.67
N ILE A 246 17.19 9.98 -19.67
CA ILE A 246 16.81 9.88 -21.09
C ILE A 246 17.42 8.62 -21.69
N PRO A 247 16.62 7.66 -22.18
CA PRO A 247 17.15 6.48 -22.84
C PRO A 247 17.82 6.90 -24.17
N PRO A 248 19.01 6.38 -24.49
CA PRO A 248 19.64 6.59 -25.78
C PRO A 248 18.87 5.84 -26.89
N PRO A 249 19.00 6.26 -28.15
CA PRO A 249 18.25 5.69 -29.26
C PRO A 249 18.97 4.45 -29.81
N VAL A 250 19.12 3.43 -28.96
CA VAL A 250 19.72 2.13 -29.30
C VAL A 250 18.72 1.00 -29.03
N GLU A 251 18.80 -0.06 -29.82
CA GLU A 251 18.02 -1.27 -29.60
C GLU A 251 18.57 -2.08 -28.42
N ASN A 252 17.79 -3.06 -27.95
CA ASN A 252 18.17 -4.00 -26.89
C ASN A 252 18.46 -3.33 -25.53
N LEU A 253 17.82 -2.22 -25.22
CA LEU A 253 17.71 -1.77 -23.83
C LEU A 253 16.77 -2.75 -23.11
N VAL A 254 17.17 -3.22 -21.93
CA VAL A 254 16.37 -4.15 -21.13
C VAL A 254 15.00 -3.56 -20.84
N ALA A 255 14.93 -2.26 -20.50
CA ALA A 255 13.68 -1.55 -20.29
C ALA A 255 12.74 -1.63 -21.50
N ASN A 256 13.27 -1.39 -22.72
CA ASN A 256 12.46 -1.44 -23.94
C ASN A 256 12.04 -2.88 -24.27
N GLN A 257 12.97 -3.84 -24.17
CA GLN A 257 12.68 -5.25 -24.41
C GLN A 257 11.58 -5.77 -23.49
N ILE A 258 11.52 -5.32 -22.23
CA ILE A 258 10.43 -5.70 -21.30
C ILE A 258 9.13 -5.00 -21.69
N GLU A 259 9.17 -3.71 -22.05
CA GLU A 259 7.99 -2.90 -22.37
C GLU A 259 7.24 -3.34 -23.65
N ASP A 260 7.90 -4.08 -24.55
CA ASP A 260 7.29 -4.67 -25.74
C ASP A 260 6.36 -5.86 -25.43
N TYR A 261 6.41 -6.40 -24.20
CA TYR A 261 5.62 -7.55 -23.78
C TYR A 261 4.58 -7.16 -22.72
N ASP A 262 3.59 -8.02 -22.54
CA ASP A 262 2.59 -7.87 -21.48
C ASP A 262 3.06 -8.54 -20.19
N LYS A 263 3.76 -9.67 -20.33
CA LYS A 263 4.35 -10.43 -19.23
C LYS A 263 5.75 -10.90 -19.58
N VAL A 264 6.64 -10.86 -18.60
CA VAL A 264 7.99 -11.41 -18.70
C VAL A 264 8.19 -12.44 -17.61
N PHE A 265 8.69 -13.61 -17.95
CA PHE A 265 9.05 -14.66 -17.01
C PHE A 265 10.56 -14.76 -16.88
N LEU A 266 11.04 -14.76 -15.64
CA LEU A 266 12.42 -15.05 -15.30
C LEU A 266 12.50 -16.50 -14.83
N VAL A 267 13.16 -17.35 -15.60
CA VAL A 267 13.33 -18.78 -15.32
C VAL A 267 14.78 -19.04 -14.94
N ARG A 268 15.01 -19.41 -13.69
CA ARG A 268 16.32 -19.83 -13.18
C ARG A 268 16.35 -21.35 -13.07
N VAL A 269 17.20 -21.98 -13.88
CA VAL A 269 17.46 -23.41 -13.88
C VAL A 269 18.68 -23.68 -13.01
N ARG A 270 18.50 -24.53 -11.99
CA ARG A 270 19.57 -25.04 -11.12
C ARG A 270 19.67 -26.54 -11.31
N SER A 271 20.39 -26.97 -12.33
CA SER A 271 20.53 -28.40 -12.68
C SER A 271 21.76 -29.04 -12.05
N THR A 272 22.74 -28.25 -11.62
CA THR A 272 24.00 -28.76 -11.03
C THR A 272 23.93 -28.90 -9.51
N ASP A 273 22.90 -28.33 -8.89
CA ASP A 273 22.64 -28.45 -7.46
C ASP A 273 22.32 -29.92 -7.06
N PRO A 274 22.63 -30.34 -5.81
CA PRO A 274 22.28 -31.68 -5.31
C PRO A 274 20.78 -31.99 -5.37
N GLN A 275 19.94 -30.95 -5.33
CA GLN A 275 18.52 -31.02 -5.55
C GLN A 275 18.16 -30.07 -6.71
N PRO A 276 18.15 -30.60 -7.95
CA PRO A 276 17.84 -29.78 -9.11
C PRO A 276 16.46 -29.12 -9.00
N SER A 277 16.38 -27.85 -9.40
CA SER A 277 15.14 -27.08 -9.28
C SER A 277 15.03 -26.01 -10.37
N ILE A 278 13.79 -25.64 -10.66
CA ILE A 278 13.43 -24.51 -11.50
C ILE A 278 12.75 -23.46 -10.63
N ASP A 279 13.26 -22.24 -10.64
CA ASP A 279 12.59 -21.10 -10.03
C ASP A 279 12.03 -20.19 -11.12
N VAL A 280 10.76 -19.79 -10.99
CA VAL A 280 10.07 -18.93 -11.96
C VAL A 280 9.46 -17.72 -11.27
N VAL A 281 9.71 -16.53 -11.82
CA VAL A 281 9.05 -15.28 -11.43
C VAL A 281 8.35 -14.69 -12.63
N GLU A 282 7.09 -14.29 -12.44
CA GLU A 282 6.34 -13.50 -13.40
C GLU A 282 6.49 -12.01 -13.12
N ILE A 283 6.63 -11.23 -14.19
CA ILE A 283 6.57 -9.78 -14.18
C ILE A 283 5.38 -9.35 -15.02
N ASP A 284 4.43 -8.64 -14.40
CA ASP A 284 3.39 -7.92 -15.12
C ASP A 284 3.93 -6.56 -15.56
N VAL A 285 4.09 -6.36 -16.87
CA VAL A 285 4.77 -5.18 -17.42
C VAL A 285 3.91 -3.93 -17.26
N LEU A 286 2.59 -4.06 -17.41
CA LEU A 286 1.67 -2.92 -17.35
C LEU A 286 1.73 -2.25 -15.97
N ILE A 287 1.69 -3.03 -14.88
CA ILE A 287 1.75 -2.50 -13.52
C ILE A 287 3.12 -2.65 -12.84
N ARG A 288 4.15 -3.10 -13.57
CA ARG A 288 5.51 -3.35 -13.08
C ARG A 288 5.54 -4.17 -11.78
N PHE A 289 4.69 -5.19 -11.70
CA PHE A 289 4.52 -6.02 -10.51
C PHE A 289 5.23 -7.36 -10.68
N PHE A 290 5.92 -7.80 -9.63
CA PHE A 290 6.62 -9.08 -9.57
C PHE A 290 5.81 -10.05 -8.72
N GLY A 291 5.50 -11.22 -9.29
CA GLY A 291 4.86 -12.30 -8.56
C GLY A 291 5.83 -13.01 -7.61
N SER A 292 5.29 -13.85 -6.72
CA SER A 292 6.10 -14.68 -5.82
C SER A 292 6.93 -15.71 -6.61
N VAL A 293 8.14 -16.00 -6.14
CA VAL A 293 8.99 -17.04 -6.73
C VAL A 293 8.32 -18.41 -6.59
N THR A 294 7.97 -19.00 -7.73
CA THR A 294 7.48 -20.37 -7.83
C THR A 294 8.69 -21.30 -7.93
N ARG A 295 8.78 -22.30 -7.05
CA ARG A 295 9.90 -23.26 -7.04
C ARG A 295 9.40 -24.65 -7.34
N VAL A 296 9.92 -25.25 -8.41
CA VAL A 296 9.59 -26.62 -8.84
C VAL A 296 10.82 -27.49 -8.67
N SER A 297 10.71 -28.53 -7.83
CA SER A 297 11.76 -29.55 -7.72
C SER A 297 11.69 -30.48 -8.93
N MET A 298 12.82 -30.78 -9.54
CA MET A 298 12.86 -31.71 -10.67
C MET A 298 12.87 -33.14 -10.16
N THR A 299 11.96 -33.97 -10.67
CA THR A 299 11.93 -35.40 -10.32
C THR A 299 12.75 -36.25 -11.30
N ALA A 300 13.15 -37.45 -10.87
CA ALA A 300 13.91 -38.35 -11.72
C ALA A 300 13.08 -38.81 -12.93
N GLY A 301 13.50 -38.42 -14.13
CA GLY A 301 12.85 -38.77 -15.40
C GLY A 301 12.05 -37.65 -16.05
N GLU A 302 11.81 -36.53 -15.36
CA GLU A 302 11.29 -35.32 -15.99
C GLU A 302 12.38 -34.61 -16.78
N THR A 303 12.01 -34.08 -17.94
CA THR A 303 12.88 -33.22 -18.74
C THR A 303 12.94 -31.81 -18.14
N ILE A 304 14.03 -31.09 -18.39
CA ILE A 304 14.15 -29.67 -18.00
C ILE A 304 13.00 -28.85 -18.60
N SER A 305 12.65 -29.12 -19.86
CA SER A 305 11.56 -28.49 -20.61
C SER A 305 10.22 -28.63 -19.88
N GLU A 306 9.88 -29.84 -19.40
CA GLU A 306 8.65 -30.09 -18.64
C GLU A 306 8.65 -29.35 -17.30
N SER A 307 9.77 -29.38 -16.54
CA SER A 307 9.85 -28.69 -15.26
C SER A 307 9.75 -27.16 -15.42
N ILE A 308 10.34 -26.59 -16.48
CA ILE A 308 10.15 -25.18 -16.84
C ILE A 308 8.68 -24.89 -17.16
N GLY A 309 8.05 -25.73 -17.99
CA GLY A 309 6.64 -25.61 -18.34
C GLY A 309 5.72 -25.64 -17.12
N GLN A 310 5.94 -26.57 -16.18
CA GLN A 310 5.21 -26.63 -14.91
C GLN A 310 5.39 -25.35 -14.09
N GLY A 311 6.62 -24.83 -13.98
CA GLY A 311 6.91 -23.59 -13.28
C GLY A 311 6.20 -22.38 -13.89
N LEU A 312 6.16 -22.28 -15.23
CA LEU A 312 5.45 -21.23 -15.95
C LEU A 312 3.93 -21.30 -15.72
N ILE A 313 3.32 -22.49 -15.78
CA ILE A 313 1.90 -22.69 -15.47
C ILE A 313 1.57 -22.26 -14.05
N GLN A 314 2.40 -22.67 -13.09
CA GLN A 314 2.21 -22.35 -11.68
C GLN A 314 2.39 -20.85 -11.41
N ALA A 315 3.38 -20.21 -12.04
CA ALA A 315 3.63 -18.77 -11.87
C ALA A 315 2.56 -17.88 -12.55
N PHE A 316 2.05 -18.28 -13.73
CA PHE A 316 1.19 -17.43 -14.55
C PHE A 316 -0.07 -16.92 -13.85
N SER A 317 -0.27 -15.61 -13.86
CA SER A 317 -1.35 -14.91 -13.17
C SER A 317 -2.22 -14.15 -14.18
N PRO A 318 -3.45 -14.64 -14.45
CA PRO A 318 -4.39 -13.97 -15.34
C PRO A 318 -4.75 -12.56 -14.86
N ILE A 319 -5.08 -11.69 -15.82
CA ILE A 319 -5.38 -10.27 -15.57
C ILE A 319 -6.82 -9.97 -15.98
N VAL A 320 -7.55 -9.32 -15.08
CA VAL A 320 -8.85 -8.71 -15.34
C VAL A 320 -8.69 -7.20 -15.48
N ARG A 321 -9.17 -6.61 -16.58
CA ARG A 321 -9.29 -5.16 -16.70
C ARG A 321 -10.55 -4.71 -15.97
N ILE A 322 -10.40 -3.81 -15.00
CA ILE A 322 -11.53 -3.33 -14.19
C ILE A 322 -12.19 -2.17 -14.92
N ASP A 323 -13.41 -2.39 -15.39
CA ASP A 323 -14.20 -1.39 -16.11
C ASP A 323 -15.10 -0.59 -15.15
N ASN A 324 -15.68 -1.25 -14.15
CA ASN A 324 -16.52 -0.63 -13.13
C ASN A 324 -15.99 -0.93 -11.72
N ALA A 325 -15.88 0.10 -10.88
CA ALA A 325 -15.43 -0.03 -9.49
C ALA A 325 -16.35 0.74 -8.55
N GLY A 326 -17.07 0.01 -7.70
CA GLY A 326 -17.89 0.51 -6.60
C GLY A 326 -17.10 0.61 -5.30
N GLN A 327 -17.82 0.89 -4.19
CA GLN A 327 -17.19 0.94 -2.85
C GLN A 327 -16.89 -0.45 -2.28
N LYS A 328 -17.67 -1.46 -2.68
CA LYS A 328 -17.60 -2.84 -2.17
C LYS A 328 -17.60 -3.88 -3.28
N THR A 329 -17.67 -3.46 -4.53
CA THR A 329 -17.78 -4.33 -5.69
C THR A 329 -16.91 -3.81 -6.82
N ALA A 330 -16.46 -4.69 -7.70
CA ALA A 330 -15.81 -4.35 -8.95
C ALA A 330 -16.25 -5.32 -10.04
N GLU A 331 -16.26 -4.86 -11.28
CA GLU A 331 -16.55 -5.67 -12.45
C GLU A 331 -15.49 -5.41 -13.52
N GLY A 332 -15.10 -6.45 -14.22
CA GLY A 332 -14.08 -6.35 -15.24
C GLY A 332 -14.12 -7.48 -16.24
N ILE A 333 -13.28 -7.36 -17.26
CA ILE A 333 -13.17 -8.33 -18.36
C ILE A 333 -11.82 -9.03 -18.25
N LEU A 334 -11.85 -10.37 -18.26
CA LEU A 334 -10.65 -11.20 -18.27
C LEU A 334 -9.95 -11.10 -19.63
N ARG A 335 -8.63 -10.92 -19.62
CA ARG A 335 -7.86 -10.88 -20.86
C ARG A 335 -7.87 -12.22 -21.57
N ALA A 336 -8.02 -12.19 -22.89
CA ALA A 336 -8.05 -13.38 -23.76
C ALA A 336 -9.12 -14.42 -23.39
N SER A 337 -10.14 -14.06 -22.61
CA SER A 337 -11.17 -15.00 -22.13
C SER A 337 -11.96 -15.66 -23.26
N GLY A 338 -12.24 -14.93 -24.35
CA GLY A 338 -12.91 -15.46 -25.54
C GLY A 338 -12.09 -16.48 -26.33
N LEU A 339 -10.81 -16.65 -26.00
CA LEU A 339 -9.90 -17.65 -26.58
C LEU A 339 -9.73 -18.88 -25.68
N ILE A 340 -10.29 -18.86 -24.46
CA ILE A 340 -10.19 -19.96 -23.50
C ILE A 340 -11.36 -20.92 -23.70
N MET A 341 -11.05 -22.11 -24.20
CA MET A 341 -12.06 -23.16 -24.47
C MET A 341 -12.15 -24.21 -23.37
N ASP A 342 -11.10 -24.38 -22.56
CA ASP A 342 -11.06 -25.35 -21.45
C ASP A 342 -11.36 -24.67 -20.11
N ASP A 343 -12.30 -25.24 -19.36
CA ASP A 343 -12.66 -24.82 -18.00
C ASP A 343 -11.52 -24.98 -16.98
N LYS A 344 -10.56 -25.86 -17.27
CA LYS A 344 -9.37 -26.11 -16.46
C LYS A 344 -8.16 -25.28 -16.89
N SER A 345 -8.29 -24.43 -17.90
CA SER A 345 -7.19 -23.60 -18.36
C SER A 345 -6.60 -22.76 -17.21
N PRO A 346 -5.28 -22.69 -17.06
CA PRO A 346 -4.63 -21.82 -16.07
C PRO A 346 -4.92 -20.34 -16.32
N GLY A 347 -5.40 -19.97 -17.51
CA GLY A 347 -5.87 -18.64 -17.88
C GLY A 347 -7.21 -18.22 -17.30
N LYS A 348 -8.00 -19.17 -16.76
CA LYS A 348 -9.38 -18.91 -16.35
C LYS A 348 -9.46 -18.39 -14.91
N ILE A 349 -10.43 -17.50 -14.69
CA ILE A 349 -10.87 -17.08 -13.35
C ILE A 349 -12.12 -17.86 -12.97
N GLN A 350 -12.15 -18.38 -11.74
CA GLN A 350 -13.25 -19.15 -11.17
C GLN A 350 -13.83 -18.44 -9.94
N VAL A 351 -15.07 -18.77 -9.57
CA VAL A 351 -15.67 -18.29 -8.32
C VAL A 351 -14.83 -18.78 -7.14
N GLY A 352 -14.55 -17.88 -6.19
CA GLY A 352 -13.64 -18.11 -5.07
C GLY A 352 -12.19 -17.71 -5.34
N ASP A 353 -11.79 -17.46 -6.59
CA ASP A 353 -10.46 -16.91 -6.87
C ASP A 353 -10.32 -15.51 -6.26
N VAL A 354 -9.14 -15.25 -5.71
CA VAL A 354 -8.77 -13.93 -5.18
C VAL A 354 -7.85 -13.24 -6.18
N LEU A 355 -8.06 -11.94 -6.34
CA LEU A 355 -7.27 -11.09 -7.21
C LEU A 355 -6.76 -9.87 -6.43
N MET A 356 -5.55 -9.45 -6.76
CA MET A 356 -4.92 -8.26 -6.22
C MET A 356 -5.21 -7.08 -7.18
N PRO A 357 -5.95 -6.05 -6.74
CA PRO A 357 -6.19 -4.85 -7.51
C PRO A 357 -4.92 -4.01 -7.61
N ALA A 358 -4.67 -3.47 -8.80
CA ALA A 358 -3.57 -2.57 -9.08
C ALA A 358 -4.02 -1.39 -9.93
N THR A 359 -3.33 -0.26 -9.79
CA THR A 359 -3.62 0.95 -10.55
C THR A 359 -2.34 1.53 -11.13
N ARG A 360 -2.40 1.90 -12.41
CA ARG A 360 -1.38 2.71 -13.08
C ARG A 360 -2.00 4.03 -13.53
N LYS A 361 -1.34 5.14 -13.22
CA LYS A 361 -1.68 6.47 -13.71
C LYS A 361 -0.49 7.05 -14.44
N ASP A 362 -0.76 7.47 -15.66
CA ASP A 362 0.26 7.97 -16.58
C ASP A 362 0.22 9.49 -16.68
N ASP A 363 1.38 10.09 -16.89
CA ASP A 363 1.52 11.50 -17.23
C ASP A 363 1.00 11.78 -18.66
N ARG A 364 1.22 12.98 -19.21
CA ARG A 364 0.78 13.31 -20.57
C ARG A 364 1.60 12.62 -21.66
N ASN A 365 2.75 12.05 -21.31
CA ASN A 365 3.69 11.39 -22.20
C ASN A 365 3.60 9.85 -22.09
N GLY A 366 2.66 9.31 -21.30
CA GLY A 366 2.50 7.86 -21.08
C GLY A 366 3.40 7.28 -19.99
N ASN A 367 4.20 8.11 -19.30
CA ASN A 367 5.07 7.63 -18.22
C ASN A 367 4.29 7.48 -16.91
N PRO A 368 4.45 6.35 -16.20
CA PRO A 368 3.75 6.15 -14.94
C PRO A 368 4.30 7.10 -13.85
N PHE A 369 3.41 7.79 -13.15
CA PHE A 369 3.75 8.55 -11.93
C PHE A 369 3.15 7.94 -10.66
N LEU A 370 2.19 7.03 -10.81
CA LEU A 370 1.65 6.19 -9.76
C LEU A 370 1.37 4.82 -10.37
N ILE A 371 1.96 3.77 -9.81
CA ILE A 371 1.90 2.42 -10.36
C ILE A 371 2.03 1.40 -9.25
N GLY A 372 1.35 0.27 -9.39
CA GLY A 372 1.48 -0.88 -8.49
C GLY A 372 0.16 -1.34 -7.87
N PRO A 373 0.24 -2.39 -7.03
CA PRO A 373 -0.89 -2.92 -6.28
C PRO A 373 -1.43 -1.91 -5.27
N ILE A 374 -2.71 -2.05 -4.91
CA ILE A 374 -3.32 -1.26 -3.84
C ILE A 374 -3.09 -1.99 -2.51
N ASP A 375 -2.31 -1.37 -1.62
CA ASP A 375 -2.01 -1.93 -0.29
C ASP A 375 -3.26 -2.35 0.47
N TRP A 376 -3.20 -3.54 1.09
CA TRP A 376 -4.26 -4.09 1.93
C TRP A 376 -5.62 -4.14 1.23
N ALA A 377 -5.64 -4.42 -0.07
CA ALA A 377 -6.85 -4.54 -0.84
C ALA A 377 -6.84 -5.80 -1.69
N TYR A 378 -7.97 -6.51 -1.71
CA TYR A 378 -8.18 -7.71 -2.50
C TYR A 378 -9.58 -7.71 -3.10
N LEU A 379 -9.72 -8.44 -4.20
CA LEU A 379 -10.95 -8.70 -4.91
C LEU A 379 -11.25 -10.19 -4.83
N MET A 380 -12.44 -10.57 -4.40
CA MET A 380 -12.88 -11.98 -4.40
C MET A 380 -13.87 -12.18 -5.53
N CYS A 381 -13.62 -13.16 -6.40
CA CYS A 381 -14.52 -13.47 -7.51
C CYS A 381 -15.79 -14.15 -6.99
N ASN A 382 -16.92 -13.47 -7.14
CA ASN A 382 -18.22 -13.95 -6.66
C ASN A 382 -19.02 -14.61 -7.79
N GLU A 383 -18.88 -14.11 -9.02
CA GLU A 383 -19.65 -14.55 -10.18
C GLU A 383 -18.85 -14.33 -11.46
N VAL A 384 -18.97 -15.26 -12.41
CA VAL A 384 -18.39 -15.16 -13.75
C VAL A 384 -19.51 -15.35 -14.77
N GLU A 385 -19.83 -14.30 -15.53
CA GLU A 385 -20.83 -14.30 -16.60
C GLU A 385 -20.13 -14.14 -17.95
N LYS A 386 -19.97 -15.24 -18.68
CA LYS A 386 -19.17 -15.28 -19.92
C LYS A 386 -17.74 -14.78 -19.68
N ASP A 387 -17.43 -13.58 -20.16
CA ASP A 387 -16.13 -12.91 -20.08
C ASP A 387 -16.04 -11.88 -18.95
N ILE A 388 -17.18 -11.60 -18.28
CA ILE A 388 -17.30 -10.60 -17.22
C ILE A 388 -17.11 -11.28 -15.87
N VAL A 389 -16.18 -10.75 -15.08
CA VAL A 389 -15.88 -11.19 -13.72
C VAL A 389 -16.44 -10.17 -12.75
N LYS A 390 -17.39 -10.58 -11.89
CA LYS A 390 -17.93 -9.74 -10.82
C LYS A 390 -17.27 -10.11 -9.49
N MET A 391 -16.78 -9.10 -8.79
CA MET A 391 -15.92 -9.27 -7.62
C MET A 391 -16.38 -8.45 -6.42
N GLY A 392 -16.25 -9.00 -5.22
CA GLY A 392 -16.34 -8.26 -3.95
C GLY A 392 -15.02 -7.56 -3.64
N PHE A 393 -15.06 -6.29 -3.24
CA PHE A 393 -13.89 -5.47 -2.91
C PHE A 393 -13.69 -5.34 -1.41
N TYR A 394 -12.55 -5.85 -0.93
CA TYR A 394 -12.17 -5.87 0.49
C TYR A 394 -10.89 -5.06 0.66
N ALA A 395 -11.00 -3.87 1.23
CA ALA A 395 -9.88 -2.97 1.47
C ALA A 395 -9.75 -2.57 2.94
N GLY A 396 -8.50 -2.44 3.40
CA GLY A 396 -8.15 -1.95 4.73
C GLY A 396 -8.37 -0.44 4.90
N ARG A 397 -8.25 0.31 3.80
CA ARG A 397 -8.56 1.74 3.73
C ARG A 397 -9.81 1.98 2.88
N ALA A 398 -10.54 3.05 3.18
CA ALA A 398 -11.69 3.44 2.37
C ALA A 398 -11.22 4.06 1.05
N GLY A 399 -11.80 3.60 -0.06
CA GLY A 399 -11.44 4.06 -1.41
C GLY A 399 -10.15 3.42 -1.94
N GLY A 400 -9.74 3.81 -3.15
CA GLY A 400 -8.51 3.32 -3.79
C GLY A 400 -8.75 2.84 -5.22
N LEU A 401 -9.78 2.03 -5.43
CA LEU A 401 -10.11 1.50 -6.76
C LEU A 401 -11.11 2.37 -7.54
N GLN A 402 -11.90 3.18 -6.83
CA GLN A 402 -12.91 4.05 -7.42
C GLN A 402 -12.29 5.22 -8.19
N GLY A 403 -12.98 5.67 -9.24
CA GLY A 403 -12.68 6.92 -9.92
C GLY A 403 -13.22 6.94 -11.35
N ARG A 404 -13.18 8.11 -11.97
CA ARG A 404 -13.62 8.28 -13.37
C ARG A 404 -12.76 7.43 -14.31
N LYS A 405 -13.39 6.86 -15.33
CA LYS A 405 -12.70 6.18 -16.44
C LYS A 405 -11.98 7.23 -17.29
N ASN A 406 -10.70 7.00 -17.56
CA ASN A 406 -9.84 7.87 -18.37
C ASN A 406 -8.76 6.99 -19.01
N ASN A 407 -8.33 7.33 -20.22
CA ASN A 407 -7.27 6.62 -20.96
C ASN A 407 -5.91 6.62 -20.25
N ARG A 408 -5.69 7.55 -19.31
CA ARG A 408 -4.45 7.66 -18.52
C ARG A 408 -4.50 6.93 -17.18
N THR A 409 -5.54 6.16 -16.91
CA THR A 409 -5.71 5.43 -15.66
C THR A 409 -6.11 4.00 -15.96
N HIS A 410 -5.17 3.09 -15.79
CA HIS A 410 -5.35 1.67 -15.94
C HIS A 410 -5.67 1.07 -14.58
N ARG A 411 -6.75 0.29 -14.52
CA ARG A 411 -7.14 -0.47 -13.34
C ARG A 411 -7.23 -1.92 -13.74
N VAL A 412 -6.48 -2.76 -13.05
CA VAL A 412 -6.44 -4.19 -13.32
C VAL A 412 -6.51 -4.95 -12.01
N ALA A 413 -6.91 -6.21 -12.09
CA ALA A 413 -6.81 -7.18 -11.01
C ALA A 413 -5.99 -8.37 -11.51
N ILE A 414 -5.00 -8.80 -10.74
CA ILE A 414 -4.15 -9.95 -11.07
C ILE A 414 -4.53 -11.09 -10.14
N LYS A 415 -4.83 -12.28 -10.67
CA LYS A 415 -5.11 -13.46 -9.84
C LYS A 415 -3.91 -13.75 -8.95
N VAL A 416 -4.14 -13.90 -7.64
CA VAL A 416 -3.08 -14.25 -6.71
C VAL A 416 -2.93 -15.76 -6.60
N LYS A 417 -1.71 -16.22 -6.37
CA LYS A 417 -1.38 -17.64 -6.23
C LYS A 417 -0.51 -17.86 -4.99
N PRO A 418 -1.12 -18.09 -3.81
CA PRO A 418 -0.36 -18.33 -2.59
C PRO A 418 0.46 -19.61 -2.71
N GLN A 419 1.77 -19.51 -2.45
CA GLN A 419 2.74 -20.60 -2.53
C GLN A 419 3.07 -21.18 -1.15
N GLY A 420 2.91 -20.38 -0.09
CA GLY A 420 3.13 -20.80 1.28
C GLY A 420 1.85 -21.25 1.99
N ASP A 421 2.02 -21.87 3.15
CA ASP A 421 0.92 -22.25 4.05
C ASP A 421 0.61 -21.18 5.10
N GLN A 422 1.47 -20.16 5.22
CA GLN A 422 1.35 -19.09 6.21
C GLN A 422 1.99 -17.80 5.72
N THR A 423 1.55 -16.68 6.29
CA THR A 423 2.19 -15.37 6.15
C THR A 423 2.55 -14.82 7.52
N MET A 424 3.80 -14.38 7.71
CA MET A 424 4.18 -13.67 8.92
C MET A 424 3.73 -12.21 8.85
N LEU A 425 2.74 -11.84 9.67
CA LEU A 425 2.28 -10.48 9.83
C LEU A 425 3.15 -9.77 10.88
N ARG A 426 3.73 -8.62 10.52
CA ARG A 426 4.43 -7.72 11.45
C ARG A 426 3.71 -6.39 11.58
N LEU A 427 3.44 -5.98 12.81
CA LEU A 427 2.86 -4.70 13.17
C LEU A 427 3.93 -3.79 13.78
N HIS A 428 4.00 -2.55 13.28
CA HIS A 428 4.86 -1.51 13.86
C HIS A 428 4.13 -0.17 13.94
N ALA A 429 4.67 0.75 14.74
CA ALA A 429 4.10 2.07 14.87
C ALA A 429 4.26 2.89 13.59
N GLN A 430 3.28 3.74 13.34
CA GLN A 430 3.24 4.57 12.15
C GLN A 430 4.47 5.47 12.01
N GLY A 431 5.17 5.33 10.89
CA GLY A 431 6.39 6.08 10.59
C GLY A 431 7.63 5.65 11.37
N ASP A 432 7.55 4.57 12.16
CA ASP A 432 8.67 4.00 12.91
C ASP A 432 8.71 2.46 12.74
N PRO A 433 9.39 1.96 11.69
CA PRO A 433 9.49 0.52 11.40
C PRO A 433 10.16 -0.32 12.50
N ASP A 434 11.00 0.31 13.32
CA ASP A 434 11.76 -0.32 14.38
C ASP A 434 10.99 -0.40 15.70
N PHE A 435 9.83 0.26 15.81
CA PHE A 435 8.99 0.23 16.99
C PHE A 435 7.86 -0.82 16.85
N PRO A 436 8.02 -2.04 17.41
CA PRO A 436 7.03 -3.10 17.29
C PRO A 436 5.78 -2.83 18.13
N LEU A 437 4.61 -3.22 17.61
CA LEU A 437 3.36 -3.17 18.36
C LEU A 437 3.10 -4.51 19.07
N ILE A 438 3.51 -4.58 20.34
CA ILE A 438 3.54 -5.81 21.15
C ILE A 438 2.18 -6.08 21.81
N GLY A 439 1.71 -7.33 21.75
CA GLY A 439 0.50 -7.77 22.45
C GLY A 439 -0.82 -7.29 21.82
N TYR A 440 -0.78 -6.79 20.59
CA TYR A 440 -1.96 -6.37 19.84
C TYR A 440 -2.75 -7.61 19.44
N GLU A 441 -4.07 -7.56 19.60
CA GLU A 441 -4.96 -8.68 19.33
C GLU A 441 -5.39 -8.68 17.86
N ILE A 442 -5.36 -9.85 17.23
CA ILE A 442 -5.82 -10.03 15.86
C ILE A 442 -7.10 -10.87 15.89
N TYR A 443 -8.13 -10.31 15.28
CA TYR A 443 -9.41 -10.98 15.08
C TYR A 443 -9.63 -11.20 13.59
N GLU A 444 -10.18 -12.33 13.21
CA GLU A 444 -10.67 -12.56 11.87
C GLU A 444 -12.16 -12.25 11.84
N LYS A 445 -12.60 -11.57 10.79
CA LYS A 445 -14.01 -11.33 10.53
C LYS A 445 -14.43 -12.15 9.33
N GLU A 446 -15.46 -12.96 9.48
CA GLU A 446 -16.08 -13.65 8.35
C GLU A 446 -16.53 -12.65 7.28
N LEU A 447 -16.41 -13.04 6.01
CA LEU A 447 -16.68 -12.14 4.88
C LEU A 447 -18.16 -11.76 4.78
N ASP A 448 -19.05 -12.72 5.08
CA ASP A 448 -20.50 -12.56 4.98
C ASP A 448 -21.19 -12.23 6.32
N SER A 449 -20.54 -12.53 7.45
CA SER A 449 -21.06 -12.22 8.79
C SER A 449 -20.46 -10.94 9.39
N LYS A 450 -20.97 -10.53 10.55
CA LYS A 450 -20.36 -9.53 11.43
C LYS A 450 -19.53 -10.15 12.55
N ASP A 451 -19.55 -11.46 12.67
CA ASP A 451 -18.86 -12.19 13.73
C ASP A 451 -17.34 -12.06 13.59
N MET A 452 -16.68 -12.03 14.75
CA MET A 452 -15.23 -11.91 14.85
C MET A 452 -14.70 -13.03 15.72
N THR A 453 -13.77 -13.81 15.18
CA THR A 453 -13.07 -14.88 15.89
C THR A 453 -11.68 -14.38 16.31
N PHE A 454 -11.27 -14.70 17.53
CA PHE A 454 -9.94 -14.36 18.00
C PHE A 454 -8.91 -15.31 17.38
N VAL A 455 -7.90 -14.75 16.71
CA VAL A 455 -6.83 -15.54 16.08
C VAL A 455 -5.60 -15.61 16.98
N GLY A 456 -5.21 -14.49 17.60
CA GLY A 456 -4.02 -14.46 18.45
C GLY A 456 -3.55 -13.06 18.80
N ARG A 457 -2.34 -12.98 19.36
CA ARG A 457 -1.67 -11.74 19.77
C ARG A 457 -0.28 -11.65 19.17
N THR A 458 0.16 -10.43 18.86
CA THR A 458 1.53 -10.20 18.42
C THR A 458 2.54 -10.46 19.53
N ASP A 459 3.70 -11.00 19.14
CA ASP A 459 4.82 -11.27 20.04
C ASP A 459 5.58 -9.99 20.45
N TRP A 460 6.69 -10.16 21.17
CA TRP A 460 7.57 -9.07 21.63
C TRP A 460 8.20 -8.25 20.49
N ASN A 461 8.16 -8.73 19.26
CA ASN A 461 8.65 -8.05 18.06
C ASN A 461 7.50 -7.62 17.14
N GLY A 462 6.27 -7.63 17.65
CA GLY A 462 5.08 -7.22 16.90
C GLY A 462 4.69 -8.21 15.80
N ARG A 463 5.11 -9.48 15.88
CA ARG A 463 4.89 -10.49 14.83
C ARG A 463 3.83 -11.50 15.22
N MET A 464 3.16 -12.04 14.21
CA MET A 464 2.24 -13.17 14.33
C MET A 464 2.18 -13.93 13.01
N ASN A 465 2.22 -15.27 13.05
CA ASN A 465 1.99 -16.07 11.86
C ASN A 465 0.48 -16.23 11.62
N ILE A 466 0.07 -16.00 10.38
CA ILE A 466 -1.31 -16.18 9.93
C ILE A 466 -1.31 -17.37 8.98
N ASP A 467 -1.87 -18.48 9.46
CA ASP A 467 -1.98 -19.71 8.68
C ASP A 467 -3.09 -19.61 7.62
N LYS A 468 -2.96 -20.42 6.58
CA LYS A 468 -4.03 -20.64 5.61
C LYS A 468 -5.17 -21.43 6.24
N ASN A 469 -6.40 -21.06 5.92
CA ASN A 469 -7.62 -21.78 6.27
C ASN A 469 -8.39 -22.12 4.98
N GLU A 470 -9.64 -22.60 5.12
CA GLU A 470 -10.51 -22.92 3.99
C GLU A 470 -10.87 -21.67 3.17
N ASP A 471 -10.91 -20.49 3.80
CA ASP A 471 -11.17 -19.22 3.15
C ASP A 471 -9.90 -18.69 2.45
N PRO A 472 -9.94 -18.42 1.14
CA PRO A 472 -8.76 -17.95 0.42
C PRO A 472 -8.38 -16.50 0.79
N LEU A 473 -9.34 -15.71 1.30
CA LEU A 473 -9.15 -14.33 1.73
C LEU A 473 -9.58 -14.16 3.19
N ARG A 474 -8.65 -13.77 4.06
CA ARG A 474 -8.90 -13.53 5.48
C ARG A 474 -9.00 -12.04 5.77
N LEU A 475 -10.04 -11.63 6.48
CA LEU A 475 -10.24 -10.23 6.83
C LEU A 475 -9.84 -9.97 8.28
N MET A 476 -8.59 -9.55 8.47
CA MET A 476 -8.03 -9.38 9.81
C MET A 476 -8.35 -7.99 10.37
N TYR A 477 -8.66 -7.95 11.65
CA TYR A 477 -8.92 -6.75 12.44
C TYR A 477 -7.90 -6.68 13.55
N VAL A 478 -7.08 -5.63 13.53
CA VAL A 478 -6.13 -5.37 14.61
C VAL A 478 -6.84 -4.58 15.69
N LYS A 479 -6.83 -5.12 16.91
CA LYS A 479 -7.39 -4.51 18.10
C LYS A 479 -6.33 -4.27 19.16
N ASN A 480 -6.57 -3.25 19.96
CA ASN A 480 -5.85 -3.02 21.21
C ASN A 480 -6.87 -2.61 22.27
N GLY A 481 -7.08 -3.43 23.30
CA GLY A 481 -8.20 -3.27 24.23
C GLY A 481 -9.55 -3.27 23.50
N GLY A 482 -10.40 -2.27 23.77
CA GLY A 482 -11.72 -2.17 23.14
C GLY A 482 -11.76 -1.59 21.71
N ALA A 483 -10.65 -1.09 21.17
CA ALA A 483 -10.64 -0.37 19.89
C ALA A 483 -10.10 -1.21 18.72
N VAL A 484 -10.73 -1.05 17.56
CA VAL A 484 -10.20 -1.50 16.25
C VAL A 484 -9.30 -0.41 15.69
N LEU A 485 -8.06 -0.77 15.37
CA LEU A 485 -7.04 0.15 14.89
C LEU A 485 -6.81 0.05 13.38
N ALA A 486 -6.88 -1.17 12.84
CA ALA A 486 -6.69 -1.42 11.43
C ALA A 486 -7.55 -2.59 10.95
N ARG A 487 -7.88 -2.55 9.65
CA ARG A 487 -8.44 -3.65 8.89
C ARG A 487 -7.39 -4.06 7.88
N LEU A 488 -7.04 -5.34 7.85
CA LEU A 488 -5.95 -5.92 7.06
C LEU A 488 -6.50 -7.13 6.29
N PRO A 489 -7.15 -6.93 5.14
CA PRO A 489 -7.45 -8.04 4.23
C PRO A 489 -6.14 -8.66 3.75
N MET A 490 -6.03 -9.99 3.79
CA MET A 490 -4.82 -10.70 3.36
C MET A 490 -5.12 -12.11 2.85
N VAL A 491 -4.24 -12.59 1.97
CA VAL A 491 -4.25 -13.97 1.46
C VAL A 491 -3.06 -14.70 2.08
N PRO A 492 -3.27 -15.55 3.10
CA PRO A 492 -2.18 -16.29 3.72
C PRO A 492 -1.40 -17.12 2.70
N GLY A 493 -0.07 -17.06 2.79
CA GLY A 493 0.83 -17.77 1.89
C GLY A 493 1.15 -17.07 0.56
N LEU A 494 0.53 -15.91 0.27
CA LEU A 494 0.88 -15.11 -0.90
C LEU A 494 2.27 -14.49 -0.73
N ASP A 495 2.41 -13.70 0.33
CA ASP A 495 3.68 -13.13 0.76
C ASP A 495 4.19 -13.90 1.98
N PRO A 496 5.50 -14.20 2.06
CA PRO A 496 6.07 -14.80 3.27
C PRO A 496 5.99 -13.83 4.47
N LYS A 497 5.99 -12.53 4.21
CA LYS A 497 5.97 -11.46 5.21
C LYS A 497 5.09 -10.31 4.77
N ALA A 498 4.11 -9.94 5.59
CA ALA A 498 3.30 -8.75 5.44
C ALA A 498 3.59 -7.75 6.56
N VAL A 499 3.78 -6.48 6.24
CA VAL A 499 4.13 -5.44 7.21
C VAL A 499 3.07 -4.36 7.25
N ALA A 500 2.44 -4.15 8.41
CA ALA A 500 1.40 -3.15 8.60
C ALA A 500 1.89 -1.98 9.47
N ASP A 501 1.86 -0.79 8.87
CA ASP A 501 2.03 0.48 9.55
C ASP A 501 0.71 0.86 10.25
N ILE A 502 0.71 0.85 11.58
CA ILE A 502 -0.47 1.13 12.39
C ILE A 502 -0.17 2.26 13.37
N ARG A 503 -1.15 3.14 13.55
CA ARG A 503 -1.05 4.20 14.57
C ARG A 503 -0.99 3.57 15.96
N SER A 504 0.08 3.89 16.71
CA SER A 504 0.13 3.56 18.13
C SER A 504 -1.02 4.23 18.89
N ASP A 505 -1.55 3.50 19.86
CA ASP A 505 -2.75 3.84 20.61
C ASP A 505 -2.57 3.69 22.13
N ASP A 506 -1.31 3.68 22.57
CA ASP A 506 -0.94 3.34 23.94
C ASP A 506 -1.55 4.31 24.96
N MET A 507 -1.66 5.60 24.63
CA MET A 507 -2.29 6.61 25.48
C MET A 507 -3.79 6.38 25.66
N ARG A 508 -4.50 5.92 24.61
CA ARG A 508 -5.93 5.59 24.74
C ARG A 508 -6.10 4.32 25.56
N LEU A 509 -5.23 3.33 25.38
CA LEU A 509 -5.27 2.08 26.15
C LEU A 509 -5.03 2.33 27.64
N GLU A 510 -4.07 3.19 27.98
CA GLU A 510 -3.81 3.58 29.38
C GLU A 510 -5.04 4.26 29.99
N ALA A 511 -5.66 5.20 29.25
CA ALA A 511 -6.88 5.86 29.68
C ALA A 511 -8.06 4.86 29.84
N GLU A 512 -8.21 3.88 28.93
CA GLU A 512 -9.21 2.82 29.05
C GLU A 512 -8.97 1.98 30.32
N SER A 513 -7.73 1.62 30.60
CA SER A 513 -7.35 0.85 31.79
C SER A 513 -7.68 1.61 33.07
N TYR A 514 -7.37 2.91 33.13
CA TYR A 514 -7.77 3.78 34.24
C TYR A 514 -9.28 3.82 34.41
N ILE A 515 -10.04 4.02 33.32
CA ILE A 515 -11.49 4.09 33.35
C ILE A 515 -12.13 2.78 33.81
N ARG A 516 -11.65 1.63 33.33
CA ARG A 516 -12.11 0.32 33.83
C ARG A 516 -11.85 0.16 35.33
N GLY A 517 -10.68 0.60 35.80
CA GLY A 517 -10.38 0.63 37.23
C GLY A 517 -11.38 1.49 38.04
N VAL A 518 -11.75 2.66 37.53
CA VAL A 518 -12.76 3.53 38.15
C VAL A 518 -14.16 2.92 38.09
N GLN A 519 -14.54 2.26 36.98
CA GLN A 519 -15.84 1.59 36.87
C GLN A 519 -15.96 0.46 37.90
N ASN A 520 -14.93 -0.35 38.09
CA ASN A 520 -14.91 -1.39 39.11
C ASN A 520 -15.00 -0.80 40.52
N SER A 521 -14.29 0.30 40.81
CA SER A 521 -14.38 0.95 42.12
C SER A 521 -15.76 1.56 42.37
N ILE A 522 -16.46 2.06 41.34
CA ILE A 522 -17.86 2.51 41.45
C ILE A 522 -18.76 1.33 41.84
N ILE A 523 -18.61 0.16 41.20
CA ILE A 523 -19.41 -1.04 41.52
C ILE A 523 -19.19 -1.44 42.99
N ASP A 524 -17.94 -1.51 43.43
CA ASP A 524 -17.61 -1.85 44.82
C ASP A 524 -18.19 -0.83 45.81
N LEU A 525 -18.09 0.46 45.48
CA LEU A 525 -18.57 1.55 46.35
C LEU A 525 -20.10 1.54 46.45
N VAL A 526 -20.82 1.22 45.37
CA VAL A 526 -22.28 1.03 45.38
C VAL A 526 -22.66 -0.15 46.27
N ALA A 527 -21.97 -1.30 46.12
CA ALA A 527 -22.21 -2.47 46.95
C ALA A 527 -21.97 -2.18 48.45
N VAL A 528 -20.88 -1.49 48.77
CA VAL A 528 -20.56 -1.05 50.14
C VAL A 528 -21.63 -0.10 50.68
N ARG A 529 -22.11 0.87 49.88
CA ARG A 529 -23.15 1.82 50.31
C ARG A 529 -24.51 1.17 50.55
N GLU A 530 -24.92 0.22 49.71
CA GLU A 530 -26.16 -0.53 49.94
C GLU A 530 -26.03 -1.43 51.18
N LEU A 531 -24.86 -2.03 51.42
CA LEU A 531 -24.59 -2.78 52.66
C LEU A 531 -24.69 -1.88 53.90
N PHE A 532 -24.11 -0.68 53.87
CA PHE A 532 -24.22 0.30 54.96
C PHE A 532 -25.68 0.71 55.19
N LYS A 533 -26.42 1.02 54.13
CA LYS A 533 -27.85 1.36 54.20
C LYS A 533 -28.66 0.25 54.86
N ALA A 534 -28.48 -1.02 54.46
CA ALA A 534 -29.16 -2.15 55.07
C ALA A 534 -28.80 -2.29 56.56
N ARG A 535 -27.51 -2.20 56.92
CA ARG A 535 -27.04 -2.30 58.31
C ARG A 535 -27.55 -1.17 59.19
N ILE A 536 -27.46 0.08 58.72
CA ILE A 536 -27.95 1.26 59.45
C ILE A 536 -29.45 1.14 59.68
N THR A 537 -30.21 0.78 58.64
CA THR A 537 -31.68 0.59 58.76
C THR A 537 -32.02 -0.48 59.79
N MET A 538 -31.32 -1.62 59.77
CA MET A 538 -31.50 -2.70 60.76
C MET A 538 -31.18 -2.23 62.19
N ARG A 539 -30.07 -1.51 62.39
CA ARG A 539 -29.69 -0.99 63.72
C ARG A 539 -30.69 0.04 64.24
N LEU A 540 -31.19 0.91 63.37
CA LEU A 540 -32.25 1.87 63.70
C LEU A 540 -33.59 1.20 64.04
N GLN A 541 -33.93 0.08 63.40
CA GLN A 541 -35.11 -0.73 63.77
C GLN A 541 -34.95 -1.41 65.13
N ASN A 542 -33.74 -1.88 65.45
CA ASN A 542 -33.44 -2.53 66.72
C ASN A 542 -33.31 -1.54 67.90
N GLY A 543 -33.18 -0.25 67.63
CA GLY A 543 -33.02 0.81 68.64
C GLY A 543 -31.58 1.08 69.04
N GLU A 544 -30.62 0.57 68.28
CA GLU A 544 -29.19 0.66 68.54
C GLU A 544 -28.61 1.94 67.92
N MET A 545 -28.97 3.09 68.49
CA MET A 545 -28.66 4.41 67.91
C MET A 545 -27.16 4.71 67.82
N GLU A 546 -26.38 4.41 68.86
CA GLU A 546 -24.93 4.70 68.87
C GLU A 546 -24.20 3.91 67.76
N ALA A 547 -24.54 2.63 67.59
CA ALA A 547 -23.96 1.78 66.54
C ALA A 547 -24.43 2.21 65.13
N ALA A 548 -25.65 2.74 65.01
CA ALA A 548 -26.13 3.32 63.75
C ALA A 548 -25.41 4.63 63.40
N GLU A 549 -25.11 5.47 64.39
CA GLU A 549 -24.38 6.73 64.22
C GLU A 549 -22.92 6.48 63.81
N GLU A 550 -22.25 5.49 64.41
CA GLU A 550 -20.90 5.07 64.01
C GLU A 550 -20.84 4.58 62.56
N LEU A 551 -21.81 3.76 62.14
CA LEU A 551 -21.92 3.30 60.74
C LEU A 551 -22.26 4.43 59.78
N MET A 552 -23.01 5.44 60.23
CA MET A 552 -23.34 6.62 59.43
C MET A 552 -22.11 7.50 59.20
N ASP A 553 -21.27 7.69 60.22
CA ASP A 553 -20.01 8.43 60.07
C ASP A 553 -19.02 7.67 59.19
N ALA A 554 -18.97 6.34 59.29
CA ALA A 554 -18.20 5.50 58.37
C ALA A 554 -18.70 5.63 56.92
N LEU A 555 -20.02 5.71 56.69
CA LEU A 555 -20.61 5.94 55.36
C LEU A 555 -20.26 7.33 54.81
N ARG A 556 -20.26 8.37 55.66
CA ARG A 556 -19.87 9.74 55.29
C ARG A 556 -18.40 9.87 54.91
N SER A 557 -17.53 9.05 55.50
CA SER A 557 -16.10 9.02 55.18
C SER A 557 -15.79 8.39 53.81
N GLN A 558 -16.75 7.71 53.19
CA GLN A 558 -16.58 7.11 51.86
C GLN A 558 -16.41 8.19 50.77
N PRO A 559 -15.69 7.88 49.68
CA PRO A 559 -15.48 8.85 48.60
C PRO A 559 -16.79 9.40 48.06
N SER A 560 -16.87 10.73 47.91
CA SER A 560 -18.01 11.42 47.33
C SER A 560 -17.92 11.44 45.79
N ASN A 561 -19.07 11.64 45.14
CA ASN A 561 -19.13 11.84 43.69
C ASN A 561 -18.22 13.02 43.25
N GLU A 562 -18.26 14.14 43.98
CA GLU A 562 -17.44 15.32 43.67
C GLU A 562 -15.93 15.02 43.75
N ALA A 563 -15.49 14.27 44.76
CA ALA A 563 -14.09 13.91 44.92
C ALA A 563 -13.60 13.04 43.74
N LEU A 564 -14.36 12.00 43.38
CA LEU A 564 -14.06 11.11 42.27
C LEU A 564 -14.14 11.83 40.91
N ALA A 565 -15.13 12.70 40.70
CA ALA A 565 -15.28 13.49 39.49
C ALA A 565 -14.11 14.47 39.28
N ASN A 566 -13.64 15.10 40.37
CA ASN A 566 -12.48 16.00 40.33
C ASN A 566 -11.18 15.25 40.02
N GLU A 567 -10.98 14.06 40.59
CA GLU A 567 -9.82 13.22 40.28
C GLU A 567 -9.83 12.78 38.81
N MET A 568 -10.97 12.30 38.33
CA MET A 568 -11.16 11.96 36.91
C MET A 568 -10.92 13.17 36.00
N GLY A 569 -11.36 14.37 36.39
CA GLY A 569 -11.10 15.61 35.65
C GLY A 569 -9.60 15.92 35.51
N LYS A 570 -8.83 15.76 36.59
CA LYS A 570 -7.36 15.94 36.56
C LYS A 570 -6.69 14.92 35.63
N ARG A 571 -7.10 13.65 35.70
CA ARG A 571 -6.57 12.57 34.85
C ARG A 571 -6.93 12.78 33.38
N GLN A 572 -8.18 13.14 33.06
CA GLN A 572 -8.58 13.46 31.70
C GLN A 572 -7.71 14.60 31.13
N ALA A 573 -7.56 15.70 31.87
CA ALA A 573 -6.74 16.83 31.42
C ALA A 573 -5.27 16.43 31.14
N ALA A 574 -4.71 15.52 31.94
CA ALA A 574 -3.38 14.98 31.71
C ALA A 574 -3.29 14.20 30.39
N TYR A 575 -4.22 13.27 30.13
CA TYR A 575 -4.26 12.51 28.88
C TYR A 575 -4.44 13.42 27.65
N LEU A 576 -5.38 14.38 27.71
CA LEU A 576 -5.62 15.31 26.60
C LEU A 576 -4.42 16.21 26.31
N LYS A 577 -3.66 16.59 27.34
CA LYS A 577 -2.44 17.40 27.19
C LYS A 577 -1.35 16.62 26.46
N ILE A 578 -1.22 15.31 26.71
CA ILE A 578 -0.21 14.46 26.08
C ILE A 578 -0.57 14.16 24.63
N LEU A 579 -1.82 13.81 24.34
CA LEU A 579 -2.31 13.53 22.98
C LEU A 579 -2.20 14.76 22.05
N GLY A 580 -2.36 15.96 22.59
CA GLY A 580 -2.28 17.21 21.84
C GLY A 580 -3.30 17.29 20.68
N ASN A 581 -3.01 18.12 19.68
CA ASN A 581 -3.90 18.33 18.53
C ASN A 581 -3.64 17.36 17.35
N LYS A 582 -2.50 16.65 17.36
CA LYS A 582 -2.13 15.73 16.26
C LYS A 582 -2.94 14.44 16.26
N GLN A 583 -3.52 14.06 17.41
CA GLN A 583 -4.27 12.82 17.61
C GLN A 583 -5.75 13.09 17.93
N ALA A 584 -6.42 13.90 17.10
CA ALA A 584 -7.80 14.35 17.33
C ALA A 584 -8.80 13.20 17.54
N ASN A 585 -8.64 12.08 16.84
CA ASN A 585 -9.52 10.91 16.99
C ASN A 585 -9.37 10.23 18.35
N GLN A 586 -8.12 9.97 18.79
CA GLN A 586 -7.87 9.37 20.11
C GLN A 586 -8.33 10.30 21.23
N ARG A 587 -8.11 11.60 21.08
CA ARG A 587 -8.59 12.62 22.02
C ARG A 587 -10.11 12.53 22.20
N ARG A 588 -10.86 12.45 21.10
CA ARG A 588 -12.33 12.31 21.12
C ARG A 588 -12.77 11.00 21.78
N MET A 589 -12.06 9.90 21.55
CA MET A 589 -12.37 8.62 22.20
C MET A 589 -12.12 8.67 23.71
N VAL A 590 -10.99 9.24 24.15
CA VAL A 590 -10.69 9.45 25.57
C VAL A 590 -11.76 10.33 26.21
N ASP A 591 -12.11 11.46 25.60
CA ASP A 591 -13.17 12.34 26.09
C ASP A 591 -14.50 11.60 26.27
N GLN A 592 -14.89 10.77 25.30
CA GLN A 592 -16.11 9.98 25.37
C GLN A 592 -16.09 8.96 26.52
N MET A 593 -14.96 8.27 26.74
CA MET A 593 -14.82 7.29 27.83
C MET A 593 -14.97 7.96 29.21
N PHE A 594 -14.34 9.12 29.41
CA PHE A 594 -14.47 9.88 30.65
C PHE A 594 -15.89 10.43 30.85
N SER A 595 -16.54 10.91 29.78
CA SER A 595 -17.92 11.40 29.83
C SER A 595 -18.91 10.31 30.24
N THR A 596 -18.81 9.13 29.63
CA THR A 596 -19.70 7.99 29.90
C THR A 596 -19.55 7.52 31.36
N THR A 597 -18.31 7.45 31.86
CA THR A 597 -18.05 7.03 33.26
C THR A 597 -18.50 8.07 34.28
N ARG A 598 -18.44 9.37 33.98
CA ARG A 598 -19.04 10.42 34.84
C ARG A 598 -20.55 10.28 34.93
N GLU A 599 -21.21 9.91 33.84
CA GLU A 599 -22.65 9.70 33.85
C GLU A 599 -23.03 8.53 34.77
N LEU A 600 -22.27 7.42 34.72
CA LEU A 600 -22.42 6.29 35.65
C LEU A 600 -22.20 6.72 37.11
N LEU A 601 -21.15 7.50 37.37
CA LEU A 601 -20.86 8.05 38.71
C LEU A 601 -22.03 8.88 39.24
N GLY A 602 -22.59 9.76 38.42
CA GLY A 602 -23.75 10.59 38.74
C GLY A 602 -25.02 9.78 39.04
N LYS A 603 -25.26 8.71 38.28
CA LYS A 603 -26.43 7.83 38.47
C LYS A 603 -26.34 7.01 39.76
N HIS A 604 -25.17 6.45 40.06
CA HIS A 604 -25.02 5.46 41.13
C HIS A 604 -24.53 6.03 42.47
N ILE A 605 -23.84 7.17 42.48
CA ILE A 605 -23.30 7.80 43.70
C ILE A 605 -24.04 9.12 43.95
N ASN A 606 -25.35 9.05 44.19
CA ASN A 606 -26.20 10.20 44.48
C ASN A 606 -26.22 10.51 45.99
N PRO A 607 -26.12 11.79 46.42
CA PRO A 607 -26.28 12.20 47.83
C PRO A 607 -27.66 11.87 48.43
N LYS A 608 -28.67 11.53 47.63
CA LYS A 608 -30.01 11.16 48.09
C LYS A 608 -29.99 10.06 49.15
N LEU A 609 -29.19 8.99 48.95
CA LEU A 609 -29.11 7.87 49.90
C LEU A 609 -28.67 8.33 51.31
N VAL A 610 -27.70 9.22 51.38
CA VAL A 610 -27.20 9.78 52.65
C VAL A 610 -28.27 10.64 53.31
N ARG A 611 -28.94 11.52 52.55
CA ARG A 611 -30.03 12.37 53.06
C ARG A 611 -31.23 11.55 53.56
N ASP A 612 -31.60 10.51 52.83
CA ASP A 612 -32.70 9.61 53.20
C ASP A 612 -32.38 8.91 54.53
N LEU A 613 -31.15 8.41 54.71
CA LEU A 613 -30.71 7.80 55.97
C LEU A 613 -30.60 8.82 57.12
N GLU A 614 -30.17 10.06 56.87
CA GLU A 614 -30.16 11.13 57.88
C GLU A 614 -31.58 11.47 58.35
N SER A 615 -32.53 11.56 57.42
CA SER A 615 -33.94 11.76 57.75
C SER A 615 -34.50 10.61 58.58
N ALA A 616 -34.09 9.38 58.26
CA ALA A 616 -34.46 8.17 58.99
C ALA A 616 -33.88 8.18 60.42
N MET A 617 -32.63 8.61 60.59
CA MET A 617 -31.99 8.81 61.91
C MET A 617 -32.70 9.89 62.74
N ILE A 618 -33.03 11.04 62.15
CA ILE A 618 -33.77 12.12 62.84
C ILE A 618 -35.14 11.61 63.30
N THR A 619 -35.82 10.84 62.44
CA THR A 619 -37.13 10.24 62.75
C THR A 619 -37.00 9.24 63.91
N ALA A 620 -36.01 8.35 63.89
CA ALA A 620 -35.76 7.43 64.99
C ALA A 620 -35.41 8.15 66.30
N ARG A 621 -34.62 9.23 66.23
CA ARG A 621 -34.26 10.05 67.39
C ARG A 621 -35.49 10.70 68.04
N ASN A 622 -36.42 11.20 67.22
CA ASN A 622 -37.67 11.79 67.69
C ASN A 622 -38.66 10.73 68.23
N ASN A 623 -38.49 9.46 67.83
CA ASN A 623 -39.35 8.34 68.21
C ASN A 623 -38.71 7.43 69.27
N GLY A 624 -38.00 8.00 70.25
CA GLY A 624 -37.43 7.25 71.37
C GLY A 624 -36.26 6.33 71.01
N GLY A 625 -35.56 6.60 69.90
CA GLY A 625 -34.40 5.85 69.44
C GLY A 625 -34.71 4.70 68.48
N LYS A 626 -35.96 4.54 68.03
CA LYS A 626 -36.36 3.47 67.09
C LYS A 626 -37.06 4.01 65.85
N LEU A 627 -36.69 3.49 64.69
CA LEU A 627 -37.44 3.74 63.47
C LEU A 627 -38.84 3.10 63.60
N PRO A 628 -39.93 3.81 63.32
CA PRO A 628 -41.27 3.21 63.29
C PRO A 628 -41.29 2.09 62.25
N ALA A 629 -41.92 0.96 62.58
CA ALA A 629 -42.12 -0.12 61.62
C ALA A 629 -42.85 0.43 60.40
N LYS A 630 -42.30 0.16 59.20
CA LYS A 630 -42.99 0.53 57.96
C LYS A 630 -44.42 -0.07 58.01
N PRO A 631 -45.47 0.70 57.66
CA PRO A 631 -46.75 0.08 57.32
C PRO A 631 -46.48 -0.98 56.25
N VAL A 632 -46.98 -2.19 56.45
CA VAL A 632 -46.93 -3.23 55.43
C VAL A 632 -47.78 -2.73 54.26
N ASP A 633 -47.14 -2.47 53.11
CA ASP A 633 -47.87 -2.19 51.87
C ASP A 633 -48.56 -3.49 51.43
N PRO A 634 -49.86 -3.48 51.11
CA PRO A 634 -50.62 -4.68 50.73
C PRO A 634 -50.29 -5.21 49.33
N GLU A 635 -49.19 -4.78 48.69
CA GLU A 635 -48.79 -5.22 47.35
C GLU A 635 -47.61 -6.22 47.34
N ASP A 636 -47.06 -6.60 48.51
CA ASP A 636 -45.98 -7.59 48.62
C ASP A 636 -46.46 -9.00 49.05
N GLU A 637 -47.78 -9.27 49.00
CA GLU A 637 -48.34 -10.63 49.04
C GLU A 637 -48.88 -11.01 47.65
N ASP A 638 -48.00 -11.41 46.74
CA ASP A 638 -48.28 -12.34 45.62
C ASP A 638 -46.98 -12.94 45.04
#